data_AF-A0A6I7MX39-F1
#
_entry.id   AF-A0A6I7MX39-F1
#
_cell.length_a   1.000
_cell.length_b   1.000
_cell.length_c   1.000
_cell.angle_alpha   90.00
_cell.angle_beta   90.00
_cell.angle_gamma   90.00
#
_symmetry.space_group_name_H-M   'P 1'
#
loop_
_entity.id
_entity.type
_entity.pdbx_description
1 polymer ?
#
loop_
_entity_poly.entity_id
_entity_poly.type
_entity_poly.pdbx_seq_one_letter_code
_entity_poly.pdbx_strand_id
1 'polypeptide(L)'
;MKKIFWFTLLYSISFFVSAQQTETYDGEYTFTGLKGIGTFEFMKGEGDAIIKQGEFKFIRKERDIEDKTIFYKTEVYGVYEQDLKTGKWEYQDEVHRVQLEDVVEFNLDYDLRSEQILLTAEYKDGVPHGKWVFLENEYVDGRLSPKSQADDFRFNNGDIQGKFQYKSFVEGKTHFIRGELNKEGYMNGEWSFVYREDGILISEVRKYENGFLLGVVKRNLETDAMIQESVFYQTIRKLNAVNAEENKGFRISEDRFGIQFNDGFLSGSDQFAVQKSGNQFITEFLTNILRYDAQFVNQRGELIDFPVHTRRFVFELSRSEQRIVEELPEKFDALQNTVRDYAERNALRLNRQKSDSLSYAYDFFQFQIEKLAEFNELINLFRTKEIQYYDLQYLASEKLPFLREKDEIEYTFEDSTYTKELEYNVGNIEESFYTALSDYISQINEKTSSVKSYVDNSLTRIERDDDLRGIEGQIRERKDELEEKFIEDEDHDKMTKEILQAVHDNILETNFDQLNEKYAKEENFDEKKETARVMLDLLDEMEGQYDALSEISARAQRLDELYMEEIFNPFTYTRYDQRAKARLYESAEIVFEHYIEELKKETDYTEIKNWVSKIDRFFERMGELREADTRREERRINRRLSVSRIESLLEL
;
A
#
# COMPACT_ATOMS: atom_id res chain seq x y z
N MET A 1 11.42 -85.48 70.03
CA MET A 1 10.83 -85.60 68.68
C MET A 1 10.42 -84.23 68.15
N LYS A 2 11.17 -83.74 67.13
CA LYS A 2 10.76 -82.99 65.91
C LYS A 2 9.74 -81.82 66.06
N LYS A 3 10.13 -80.53 65.93
CA LYS A 3 10.46 -79.69 64.74
C LYS A 3 9.35 -79.59 63.67
N ILE A 4 9.24 -78.36 63.09
CA ILE A 4 8.56 -77.86 61.85
C ILE A 4 7.47 -76.83 62.23
N PHE A 5 7.54 -75.50 62.03
CA PHE A 5 8.00 -74.59 60.94
C PHE A 5 6.98 -74.46 59.79
N TRP A 6 6.27 -73.31 59.69
CA TRP A 6 5.63 -72.68 58.50
C TRP A 6 4.40 -71.82 58.89
N PHE A 7 4.03 -70.71 58.25
CA PHE A 7 4.68 -69.71 57.39
C PHE A 7 3.67 -68.56 57.24
N THR A 8 4.20 -67.36 57.11
CA THR A 8 3.62 -66.08 56.68
C THR A 8 2.65 -66.13 55.50
N LEU A 9 1.61 -65.28 55.54
CA LEU A 9 1.05 -64.66 54.33
C LEU A 9 0.69 -63.19 54.64
N LEU A 10 1.71 -62.33 54.57
CA LEU A 10 1.56 -60.87 54.58
C LEU A 10 1.32 -60.46 53.13
N TYR A 11 0.08 -60.07 52.80
CA TYR A 11 -0.28 -59.55 51.48
C TYR A 11 0.42 -58.20 51.27
N SER A 12 1.49 -58.24 50.49
CA SER A 12 2.27 -57.09 50.05
C SER A 12 1.59 -56.56 48.79
N ILE A 13 0.74 -55.54 48.90
CA ILE A 13 0.33 -54.73 47.74
C ILE A 13 1.52 -53.83 47.44
N SER A 14 2.44 -54.35 46.61
CA SER A 14 3.45 -53.54 45.95
C SER A 14 2.73 -52.64 44.96
N PHE A 15 2.49 -51.39 45.33
CA PHE A 15 2.28 -50.33 44.36
C PHE A 15 3.51 -50.32 43.45
N PHE A 16 3.34 -50.77 42.21
CA PHE A 16 4.26 -50.48 41.13
C PHE A 16 4.22 -48.97 40.90
N VAL A 17 5.05 -48.24 41.63
CA VAL A 17 5.44 -46.88 41.24
C VAL A 17 6.32 -47.07 40.02
N SER A 18 5.72 -46.91 38.84
CA SER A 18 6.47 -46.71 37.61
C SER A 18 7.21 -45.38 37.76
N ALA A 19 8.44 -45.43 38.25
CA ALA A 19 9.36 -44.31 38.11
C ALA A 19 9.56 -44.10 36.60
N GLN A 20 9.01 -43.01 36.06
CA GLN A 20 9.30 -42.60 34.68
C GLN A 20 10.82 -42.41 34.58
N GLN A 21 11.44 -43.08 33.62
CA GLN A 21 12.90 -43.06 33.47
C GLN A 21 13.30 -41.70 32.92
N THR A 22 13.91 -40.87 33.78
CA THR A 22 14.52 -39.60 33.38
C THR A 22 15.81 -39.88 32.61
N GLU A 23 15.95 -39.28 31.44
CA GLU A 23 17.17 -39.28 30.62
C GLU A 23 17.89 -37.93 30.77
N THR A 24 19.21 -37.91 30.58
CA THR A 24 20.02 -36.68 30.66
C THR A 24 20.55 -36.32 29.28
N TYR A 25 20.35 -35.07 28.88
CA TYR A 25 20.98 -34.46 27.72
C TYR A 25 22.22 -33.68 28.16
N ASP A 26 23.31 -33.79 27.40
CA ASP A 26 24.52 -32.98 27.55
C ASP A 26 25.13 -32.72 26.17
N GLY A 27 25.09 -31.47 25.70
CA GLY A 27 25.53 -31.13 24.35
C GLY A 27 25.21 -29.70 23.92
N GLU A 28 25.36 -29.44 22.61
CA GLU A 28 25.07 -28.12 22.02
C GLU A 28 23.60 -27.74 22.18
N TYR A 29 23.36 -26.60 22.81
CA TYR A 29 22.02 -26.11 23.11
C TYR A 29 21.90 -24.62 22.80
N THR A 30 20.68 -24.18 22.49
CA THR A 30 20.36 -22.77 22.31
C THR A 30 19.40 -22.32 23.41
N PHE A 31 19.88 -21.51 24.35
CA PHE A 31 19.09 -20.93 25.42
C PHE A 31 18.79 -19.47 25.10
N THR A 32 17.51 -19.10 24.95
CA THR A 32 17.06 -17.72 24.64
C THR A 32 17.85 -17.07 23.49
N GLY A 33 18.14 -17.82 22.42
CA GLY A 33 18.91 -17.36 21.25
C GLY A 33 20.43 -17.46 21.39
N LEU A 34 20.95 -17.77 22.58
CA LEU A 34 22.39 -17.92 22.85
C LEU A 34 22.82 -19.37 22.65
N LYS A 35 23.82 -19.60 21.82
CA LYS A 35 24.40 -20.94 21.61
C LYS A 35 25.42 -21.25 22.70
N GLY A 36 25.39 -22.47 23.22
CA GLY A 36 26.29 -22.94 24.26
C GLY A 36 26.13 -24.43 24.52
N ILE A 37 26.56 -24.88 25.70
CA ILE A 37 26.41 -26.25 26.16
C ILE A 37 25.27 -26.29 27.18
N GLY A 38 24.25 -27.09 26.91
CA GLY A 38 23.14 -27.34 27.82
C GLY A 38 23.22 -28.73 28.42
N THR A 39 23.01 -28.83 29.73
CA THR A 39 22.87 -30.09 30.46
C THR A 39 21.51 -30.08 31.16
N PHE A 40 20.64 -31.03 30.85
CA PHE A 40 19.32 -31.10 31.48
C PHE A 40 18.74 -32.50 31.51
N GLU A 41 17.88 -32.72 32.49
CA GLU A 41 17.08 -33.93 32.63
C GLU A 41 15.76 -33.81 31.85
N PHE A 42 15.31 -34.89 31.22
CA PHE A 42 14.08 -34.94 30.45
C PHE A 42 13.37 -36.29 30.51
N MET A 43 12.07 -36.27 30.20
CA MET A 43 11.22 -37.45 30.02
C MET A 43 10.67 -37.47 28.59
N LYS A 44 10.49 -38.67 28.03
CA LYS A 44 9.82 -38.86 26.74
C LYS A 44 8.29 -38.79 26.93
N GLY A 45 7.67 -37.80 26.31
CA GLY A 45 6.22 -37.66 26.20
C GLY A 45 5.62 -38.45 25.04
N GLU A 46 4.35 -38.21 24.74
CA GLU A 46 3.70 -38.79 23.56
C GLU A 46 4.38 -38.32 22.26
N GLY A 47 4.57 -39.24 21.31
CA GLY A 47 5.13 -38.91 19.99
C GLY A 47 6.59 -38.46 19.99
N ASP A 48 7.42 -39.01 20.89
CA ASP A 48 8.85 -38.66 21.06
C ASP A 48 9.10 -37.20 21.53
N ALA A 49 8.08 -36.53 22.07
CA ALA A 49 8.26 -35.20 22.67
C ALA A 49 9.25 -35.24 23.84
N ILE A 50 10.20 -34.32 23.87
CA ILE A 50 11.16 -34.17 24.97
C ILE A 50 10.58 -33.16 25.97
N ILE A 51 10.25 -33.63 27.17
CA ILE A 51 9.70 -32.81 28.26
C ILE A 51 10.81 -32.63 29.30
N LYS A 52 11.29 -31.40 29.51
CA LYS A 52 12.34 -31.14 30.52
C LYS A 52 11.80 -31.38 31.93
N GLN A 53 12.55 -32.11 32.74
CA GLN A 53 12.14 -32.53 34.08
C GLN A 53 13.39 -32.75 34.94
N GLY A 54 13.69 -31.83 35.84
CA GLY A 54 14.85 -31.89 36.73
C GLY A 54 15.79 -30.69 36.56
N GLU A 55 17.04 -30.85 36.97
CA GLU A 55 18.04 -29.78 36.94
C GLU A 55 18.36 -29.35 35.50
N PHE A 56 18.58 -28.05 35.33
CA PHE A 56 19.00 -27.42 34.09
C PHE A 56 20.26 -26.61 34.32
N LYS A 57 21.19 -26.74 33.39
CA LYS A 57 22.42 -25.97 33.34
C LYS A 57 22.70 -25.55 31.91
N PHE A 58 23.07 -24.30 31.72
CA PHE A 58 23.56 -23.79 30.44
C PHE A 58 24.84 -22.99 30.65
N ILE A 59 25.84 -23.26 29.81
CA ILE A 59 27.11 -22.53 29.79
C ILE A 59 27.42 -22.09 28.37
N ARG A 60 27.61 -20.78 28.18
CA ARG A 60 28.21 -20.20 26.98
C ARG A 60 29.59 -19.62 27.32
N LYS A 61 30.56 -19.90 26.47
CA LYS A 61 31.88 -19.26 26.45
C LYS A 61 32.23 -18.98 25.01
N GLU A 62 32.17 -17.71 24.63
CA GLU A 62 32.30 -17.29 23.24
C GLU A 62 33.24 -16.08 23.17
N ARG A 63 33.97 -15.98 22.07
CA ARG A 63 34.75 -14.79 21.72
C ARG A 63 34.01 -14.09 20.60
N ASP A 64 33.96 -12.76 20.66
CA ASP A 64 33.34 -11.98 19.60
C ASP A 64 34.02 -12.24 18.24
N ILE A 65 33.20 -12.29 17.19
CA ILE A 65 33.62 -12.67 15.84
C ILE A 65 34.42 -11.54 15.21
N GLU A 66 34.03 -10.29 15.48
CA GLU A 66 34.64 -9.08 14.91
C GLU A 66 35.78 -8.58 15.80
N ASP A 67 35.59 -8.59 17.13
CA ASP A 67 36.59 -8.13 18.08
C ASP A 67 37.07 -9.26 19.02
N LYS A 68 38.21 -9.85 18.66
CA LYS A 68 38.81 -10.95 19.44
C LYS A 68 39.23 -10.58 20.86
N THR A 69 39.18 -9.31 21.25
CA THR A 69 39.43 -8.84 22.61
C THR A 69 38.21 -8.91 23.53
N ILE A 70 37.03 -9.19 22.96
CA ILE A 70 35.76 -9.30 23.69
C ILE A 70 35.42 -10.77 23.92
N PHE A 71 35.12 -11.12 25.16
CA PHE A 71 34.72 -12.45 25.59
C PHE A 71 33.37 -12.42 26.29
N TYR A 72 32.46 -13.28 25.85
CA TYR A 72 31.15 -13.47 26.45
C TYR A 72 31.14 -14.75 27.28
N LYS A 73 30.62 -14.66 28.49
CA LYS A 73 30.37 -15.81 29.35
C LYS A 73 28.96 -15.72 29.92
N THR A 74 28.19 -16.79 29.74
CA THR A 74 26.83 -16.91 30.30
C THR A 74 26.74 -18.21 31.06
N GLU A 75 26.26 -18.17 32.29
CA GLU A 75 25.93 -19.35 33.08
C GLU A 75 24.50 -19.23 33.58
N VAL A 76 23.71 -20.29 33.39
CA VAL A 76 22.33 -20.36 33.83
C VAL A 76 22.12 -21.68 34.55
N TYR A 77 21.49 -21.62 35.72
CA TYR A 77 21.17 -22.77 36.55
C TYR A 77 19.71 -22.69 36.99
N GLY A 78 19.01 -23.81 37.01
CA GLY A 78 17.62 -23.84 37.45
C GLY A 78 17.02 -25.23 37.43
N VAL A 79 15.70 -25.30 37.58
CA VAL A 79 14.94 -26.55 37.58
C VAL A 79 13.74 -26.41 36.66
N TYR A 80 13.52 -27.42 35.83
CA TYR A 80 12.29 -27.61 35.07
C TYR A 80 11.41 -28.66 35.74
N GLU A 81 10.10 -28.42 35.72
CA GLU A 81 9.08 -29.42 36.03
C GLU A 81 8.03 -29.37 34.91
N GLN A 82 7.85 -30.48 34.21
CA GLN A 82 6.96 -30.56 33.04
C GLN A 82 7.21 -29.48 31.99
N ASP A 83 8.49 -29.24 31.67
CA ASP A 83 8.97 -28.20 30.74
C ASP A 83 8.73 -26.74 31.19
N LEU A 84 8.29 -26.53 32.43
CA LEU A 84 8.06 -25.22 33.03
C LEU A 84 9.15 -24.88 34.06
N LYS A 85 9.64 -23.64 34.04
CA LYS A 85 10.59 -23.15 35.06
C LYS A 85 9.92 -23.23 36.43
N THR A 86 10.60 -23.83 37.40
CA THR A 86 10.14 -23.89 38.79
C THR A 86 11.29 -23.67 39.77
N GLY A 87 10.98 -23.19 40.97
CA GLY A 87 11.95 -22.94 42.02
C GLY A 87 12.93 -21.81 41.68
N LYS A 88 14.14 -21.90 42.24
CA LYS A 88 15.18 -20.87 42.10
C LYS A 88 15.96 -21.07 40.81
N TRP A 89 16.14 -19.97 40.09
CA TRP A 89 16.95 -19.84 38.89
C TRP A 89 18.03 -18.78 39.11
N GLU A 90 19.24 -19.08 38.66
CA GLU A 90 20.40 -18.21 38.77
C GLU A 90 20.95 -17.95 37.37
N TYR A 91 21.09 -16.68 37.03
CA TYR A 91 21.65 -16.23 35.76
C TYR A 91 22.87 -15.36 36.03
N GLN A 92 23.96 -15.65 35.33
CA GLN A 92 25.19 -14.89 35.36
C GLN A 92 25.64 -14.62 33.93
N ASP A 93 25.65 -13.35 33.54
CA ASP A 93 26.19 -12.90 32.26
C ASP A 93 27.39 -12.00 32.48
N GLU A 94 28.47 -12.25 31.75
CA GLU A 94 29.71 -11.52 31.82
C GLU A 94 30.18 -11.14 30.41
N VAL A 95 30.58 -9.88 30.27
CA VAL A 95 31.25 -9.36 29.06
C VAL A 95 32.60 -8.85 29.49
N HIS A 96 33.67 -9.46 28.99
CA HIS A 96 35.05 -9.07 29.27
C HIS A 96 35.65 -8.41 28.05
N ARG A 97 36.24 -7.23 28.22
CA ARG A 97 36.96 -6.49 27.19
C ARG A 97 38.41 -6.33 27.64
N VAL A 98 39.34 -6.85 26.85
CA VAL A 98 40.77 -6.82 27.15
C VAL A 98 41.44 -5.77 26.28
N GLN A 99 41.90 -4.68 26.87
CA GLN A 99 42.71 -3.68 26.17
C GLN A 99 44.18 -4.01 26.38
N LEU A 100 44.91 -4.27 25.29
CA LEU A 100 46.33 -4.57 25.36
C LEU A 100 47.11 -3.26 25.29
N GLU A 101 47.87 -2.96 26.34
CA GLU A 101 48.63 -1.71 26.45
C GLU A 101 50.04 -1.87 25.89
N ASP A 102 50.78 -2.90 26.32
CA ASP A 102 52.15 -3.18 25.85
C ASP A 102 52.52 -4.67 26.03
N VAL A 103 53.69 -5.06 25.51
CA VAL A 103 54.33 -6.35 25.76
C VAL A 103 55.70 -6.11 26.41
N VAL A 104 55.77 -6.29 27.73
CA VAL A 104 56.99 -6.05 28.52
C VAL A 104 57.60 -7.39 28.95
N GLU A 105 58.84 -7.66 28.53
CA GLU A 105 59.59 -8.89 28.88
C GLU A 105 58.82 -10.19 28.59
N PHE A 106 58.13 -10.25 27.44
CA PHE A 106 57.26 -11.37 27.03
C PHE A 106 56.03 -11.59 27.93
N ASN A 107 55.70 -10.64 28.81
CA ASN A 107 54.42 -10.57 29.51
C ASN A 107 53.49 -9.57 28.82
N LEU A 108 52.20 -9.87 28.80
CA LEU A 108 51.18 -8.96 28.29
C LEU A 108 50.85 -7.96 29.39
N ASP A 109 51.01 -6.68 29.10
CA ASP A 109 50.43 -5.60 29.90
C ASP A 109 49.05 -5.30 29.33
N TYR A 110 48.01 -5.46 30.13
CA TYR A 110 46.63 -5.36 29.67
C TYR A 110 45.71 -4.86 30.76
N ASP A 111 44.72 -4.08 30.34
CA ASP A 111 43.60 -3.67 31.15
C ASP A 111 42.39 -4.54 30.86
N LEU A 112 41.75 -5.02 31.92
CA LEU A 112 40.52 -5.80 31.85
C LEU A 112 39.35 -4.93 32.29
N ARG A 113 38.42 -4.69 31.38
CA ARG A 113 37.13 -4.10 31.70
C ARG A 113 36.05 -5.17 31.62
N SER A 114 35.29 -5.39 32.69
CA SER A 114 34.22 -6.39 32.67
C SER A 114 32.88 -5.79 33.10
N GLU A 115 31.81 -6.24 32.46
CA GLU A 115 30.44 -6.02 32.93
C GLU A 115 29.88 -7.36 33.36
N GLN A 116 29.23 -7.41 34.51
CA GLN A 116 28.66 -8.63 35.08
C GLN A 116 27.21 -8.37 35.49
N ILE A 117 26.30 -9.25 35.10
CA ILE A 117 24.92 -9.26 35.55
C ILE A 117 24.68 -10.55 36.33
N LEU A 118 24.11 -10.42 37.51
CA LEU A 118 23.67 -11.51 38.37
C LEU A 118 22.17 -11.33 38.62
N LEU A 119 21.39 -12.34 38.26
CA LEU A 119 19.97 -12.39 38.54
C LEU A 119 19.66 -13.69 39.27
N THR A 120 19.06 -13.57 40.45
CA THR A 120 18.37 -14.67 41.11
C THR A 120 16.88 -14.45 40.92
N ALA A 121 16.21 -15.39 40.28
CA ALA A 121 14.78 -15.36 40.05
C ALA A 121 14.14 -16.62 40.64
N GLU A 122 12.91 -16.49 41.11
CA GLU A 122 12.11 -17.60 41.56
C GLU A 122 10.89 -17.74 40.65
N TYR A 123 10.53 -18.98 40.34
CA TYR A 123 9.45 -19.32 39.43
C TYR A 123 8.54 -20.36 40.06
N LYS A 124 7.28 -20.33 39.62
CA LYS A 124 6.30 -21.35 39.94
C LYS A 124 5.46 -21.60 38.69
N ASP A 125 5.34 -22.85 38.28
CA ASP A 125 4.54 -23.25 37.11
C ASP A 125 4.89 -22.44 35.84
N GLY A 126 6.17 -22.12 35.65
CA GLY A 126 6.66 -21.40 34.47
C GLY A 126 6.53 -19.88 34.53
N VAL A 127 5.90 -19.31 35.56
CA VAL A 127 5.73 -17.85 35.72
C VAL A 127 6.59 -17.29 36.86
N PRO A 128 7.05 -16.02 36.76
CA PRO A 128 7.72 -15.34 37.87
C PRO A 128 6.92 -15.41 39.17
N HIS A 129 7.54 -15.90 40.23
CA HIS A 129 6.91 -16.05 41.53
C HIS A 129 7.94 -16.00 42.66
N GLY A 130 7.65 -15.31 43.75
CA GLY A 130 8.56 -15.23 44.89
C GLY A 130 9.64 -14.16 44.70
N LYS A 131 10.83 -14.38 45.27
CA LYS A 131 11.83 -13.31 45.42
C LYS A 131 12.80 -13.24 44.26
N TRP A 132 12.94 -12.04 43.70
CA TRP A 132 13.92 -11.71 42.66
C TRP A 132 14.95 -10.71 43.18
N VAL A 133 16.21 -10.93 42.81
CA VAL A 133 17.35 -10.08 43.17
C VAL A 133 18.21 -9.87 41.94
N PHE A 134 18.47 -8.61 41.60
CA PHE A 134 19.25 -8.22 40.43
C PHE A 134 20.45 -7.37 40.84
N LEU A 135 21.61 -7.69 40.31
CA LEU A 135 22.84 -6.93 40.50
C LEU A 135 23.61 -6.86 39.19
N GLU A 136 23.97 -5.66 38.78
CA GLU A 136 24.88 -5.39 37.69
C GLU A 136 26.13 -4.74 38.26
N ASN A 137 27.29 -5.29 37.94
CA ASN A 137 28.59 -4.79 38.36
C ASN A 137 29.43 -4.39 37.15
N GLU A 138 30.33 -3.45 37.37
CA GLU A 138 31.40 -3.11 36.45
C GLU A 138 32.75 -3.33 37.14
N TYR A 139 33.69 -3.91 36.41
CA TYR A 139 35.08 -4.07 36.81
C TYR A 139 35.94 -3.17 35.92
N VAL A 140 36.57 -2.17 36.51
CA VAL A 140 37.47 -1.21 35.85
C VAL A 140 38.63 -0.94 36.80
N ASP A 141 39.85 -0.77 36.27
CA ASP A 141 41.06 -0.42 37.04
C ASP A 141 41.30 -1.32 38.28
N GLY A 142 41.07 -2.63 38.11
CA GLY A 142 41.28 -3.59 39.20
C GLY A 142 40.19 -3.62 40.27
N ARG A 143 39.09 -2.86 40.11
CA ARG A 143 38.04 -2.71 41.11
C ARG A 143 36.66 -3.07 40.57
N LEU A 144 36.00 -4.01 41.26
CA LEU A 144 34.57 -4.29 41.06
C LEU A 144 33.73 -3.24 41.80
N SER A 145 32.82 -2.60 41.08
CA SER A 145 31.88 -1.62 41.62
C SER A 145 30.46 -1.93 41.14
N PRO A 146 29.43 -1.73 41.98
CA PRO A 146 28.05 -1.91 41.54
C PRO A 146 27.69 -0.82 40.53
N LYS A 147 27.15 -1.23 39.39
CA LYS A 147 26.64 -0.37 38.32
C LYS A 147 25.13 -0.17 38.46
N SER A 148 24.38 -1.22 38.76
CA SER A 148 22.97 -1.12 39.12
C SER A 148 22.51 -2.27 40.00
N GLN A 149 21.46 -2.08 40.79
CA GLN A 149 20.95 -3.13 41.68
C GLN A 149 19.46 -2.95 41.95
N ALA A 150 18.82 -4.08 42.24
CA ALA A 150 17.45 -4.12 42.69
C ALA A 150 17.25 -5.25 43.70
N ASP A 151 16.83 -4.88 44.90
CA ASP A 151 16.80 -5.77 46.06
C ASP A 151 15.36 -6.17 46.41
N ASP A 152 15.08 -7.48 46.43
CA ASP A 152 13.85 -8.07 46.97
C ASP A 152 12.55 -7.68 46.23
N PHE A 153 12.55 -7.73 44.89
CA PHE A 153 11.29 -7.71 44.16
C PHE A 153 10.51 -8.98 44.43
N ARG A 154 9.23 -8.83 44.77
CA ARG A 154 8.36 -9.97 45.04
C ARG A 154 7.38 -10.13 43.91
N PHE A 155 7.54 -11.21 43.17
CA PHE A 155 6.58 -11.61 42.16
C PHE A 155 5.50 -12.48 42.77
N ASN A 156 4.29 -12.36 42.24
CA ASN A 156 3.20 -13.27 42.52
C ASN A 156 2.42 -13.48 41.23
N ASN A 157 2.59 -14.66 40.62
CA ASN A 157 1.94 -15.06 39.37
C ASN A 157 2.21 -14.05 38.23
N GLY A 158 3.47 -13.64 38.07
CA GLY A 158 3.89 -12.72 37.02
C GLY A 158 3.91 -11.24 37.41
N ASP A 159 3.16 -10.81 38.44
CA ASP A 159 3.09 -9.40 38.84
C ASP A 159 4.03 -9.08 40.01
N ILE A 160 4.64 -7.89 40.01
CA ILE A 160 5.38 -7.38 41.17
C ILE A 160 4.40 -6.88 42.23
N GLN A 161 4.70 -7.15 43.51
CA GLN A 161 3.89 -6.71 44.65
C GLN A 161 4.75 -6.05 45.73
N GLY A 162 4.16 -5.09 46.46
CA GLY A 162 4.81 -4.42 47.57
C GLY A 162 5.86 -3.41 47.11
N LYS A 163 6.99 -3.34 47.82
CA LYS A 163 8.01 -2.31 47.58
C LYS A 163 8.71 -2.52 46.24
N PHE A 164 8.82 -1.45 45.47
CA PHE A 164 9.61 -1.39 44.25
C PHE A 164 10.83 -0.50 44.49
N GLN A 165 12.03 -1.03 44.36
CA GLN A 165 13.25 -0.25 44.53
C GLN A 165 14.36 -0.70 43.57
N TYR A 166 14.73 0.21 42.68
CA TYR A 166 15.86 0.07 41.76
C TYR A 166 16.83 1.24 41.94
N LYS A 167 18.14 0.96 41.82
CA LYS A 167 19.19 1.98 41.83
C LYS A 167 20.19 1.71 40.72
N SER A 168 20.65 2.75 40.06
CA SER A 168 21.73 2.72 39.08
C SER A 168 22.74 3.82 39.42
N PHE A 169 24.03 3.51 39.26
CA PHE A 169 25.15 4.36 39.63
C PHE A 169 25.87 4.78 38.35
N VAL A 170 25.56 5.97 37.84
CA VAL A 170 26.06 6.48 36.56
C VAL A 170 26.81 7.77 36.81
N GLU A 171 28.09 7.82 36.39
CA GLU A 171 28.94 9.02 36.49
C GLU A 171 28.99 9.63 37.91
N GLY A 172 29.05 8.78 38.94
CA GLY A 172 29.07 9.24 40.34
C GLY A 172 27.74 9.78 40.86
N LYS A 173 26.66 9.73 40.07
CA LYS A 173 25.29 10.09 40.48
C LYS A 173 24.44 8.83 40.63
N THR A 174 23.48 8.87 41.55
CA THR A 174 22.53 7.76 41.76
C THR A 174 21.21 8.06 41.05
N HIS A 175 20.92 7.28 40.01
CA HIS A 175 19.59 7.19 39.43
C HIS A 175 18.78 6.14 40.19
N PHE A 176 17.48 6.32 40.36
CA PHE A 176 16.67 5.34 41.08
C PHE A 176 15.19 5.41 40.73
N ILE A 177 14.50 4.31 41.02
CA ILE A 177 13.04 4.22 41.02
C ILE A 177 12.61 3.69 42.39
N ARG A 178 11.67 4.35 43.03
CA ARG A 178 11.09 3.92 44.30
C ARG A 178 9.58 4.07 44.26
N GLY A 179 8.87 3.07 44.73
CA GLY A 179 7.42 3.12 44.85
C GLY A 179 6.86 1.88 45.53
N GLU A 180 5.55 1.74 45.48
CA GLU A 180 4.84 0.60 46.02
C GLU A 180 3.76 0.11 45.04
N LEU A 181 3.60 -1.20 44.98
CA LEU A 181 2.50 -1.88 44.30
C LEU A 181 1.59 -2.53 45.34
N ASN A 182 0.29 -2.49 45.08
CA ASN A 182 -0.67 -3.22 45.92
C ASN A 182 -0.62 -4.74 45.66
N LYS A 183 -1.48 -5.50 46.34
CA LYS A 183 -1.56 -6.96 46.23
C LYS A 183 -2.03 -7.48 44.87
N GLU A 184 -2.46 -6.60 43.98
CA GLU A 184 -2.97 -6.94 42.65
C GLU A 184 -2.00 -6.52 41.54
N GLY A 185 -0.86 -5.92 41.90
CA GLY A 185 0.16 -5.47 40.95
C GLY A 185 -0.06 -4.05 40.42
N TYR A 186 -0.96 -3.26 41.01
CA TYR A 186 -1.20 -1.87 40.61
C TYR A 186 -0.28 -0.91 41.35
N MET A 187 0.27 0.06 40.61
CA MET A 187 1.04 1.17 41.18
C MET A 187 0.21 1.94 42.20
N ASN A 188 0.75 2.18 43.38
CA ASN A 188 0.04 2.84 44.48
C ASN A 188 0.96 3.75 45.29
N GLY A 189 0.40 4.83 45.83
CA GLY A 189 1.14 5.79 46.64
C GLY A 189 2.09 6.66 45.82
N GLU A 190 3.16 7.11 46.46
CA GLU A 190 4.14 7.98 45.82
C GLU A 190 5.22 7.16 45.12
N TRP A 191 5.47 7.50 43.85
CA TRP A 191 6.55 6.95 43.05
C TRP A 191 7.56 8.04 42.75
N SER A 192 8.82 7.80 43.10
CA SER A 192 9.93 8.73 42.89
C SER A 192 10.91 8.14 41.88
N PHE A 193 11.24 8.93 40.88
CA PHE A 193 12.21 8.62 39.85
C PHE A 193 13.31 9.68 39.86
N VAL A 194 14.55 9.24 39.78
CA VAL A 194 15.70 10.11 39.50
C VAL A 194 16.44 9.54 38.31
N TYR A 195 16.51 10.31 37.23
CA TYR A 195 17.13 9.92 35.96
C TYR A 195 17.71 11.15 35.26
N ARG A 196 18.45 10.93 34.17
CA ARG A 196 19.00 12.02 33.36
C ARG A 196 18.21 12.19 32.07
N GLU A 197 17.88 13.42 31.74
CA GLU A 197 17.21 13.82 30.50
C GLU A 197 17.91 15.07 29.95
N ASP A 198 18.38 15.02 28.70
CA ASP A 198 19.09 16.13 28.03
C ASP A 198 20.25 16.73 28.84
N GLY A 199 21.00 15.87 29.54
CA GLY A 199 22.12 16.28 30.40
C GLY A 199 21.72 16.81 31.79
N ILE A 200 20.43 16.98 32.05
CA ILE A 200 19.87 17.45 33.32
C ILE A 200 19.47 16.27 34.20
N LEU A 201 19.78 16.34 35.49
CA LEU A 201 19.30 15.37 36.46
C LEU A 201 17.87 15.72 36.89
N ILE A 202 16.90 14.87 36.52
CA ILE A 202 15.49 15.06 36.79
C ILE A 202 15.10 14.31 38.06
N SER A 203 14.35 14.96 38.94
CA SER A 203 13.57 14.34 40.00
C SER A 203 12.10 14.38 39.61
N GLU A 204 11.52 13.22 39.31
CA GLU A 204 10.12 13.07 38.98
C GLU A 204 9.38 12.36 40.11
N VAL A 205 8.30 12.96 40.59
CA VAL A 205 7.43 12.38 41.62
C VAL A 205 6.04 12.20 41.03
N ARG A 206 5.51 10.99 41.13
CA ARG A 206 4.16 10.62 40.70
C ARG A 206 3.33 10.20 41.90
N LYS A 207 2.05 10.52 41.88
CA LYS A 207 1.10 10.07 42.89
C LYS A 207 0.07 9.14 42.25
N TYR A 208 0.01 7.91 42.72
CA TYR A 208 -0.95 6.91 42.29
C TYR A 208 -1.94 6.55 43.42
N GLU A 209 -3.17 6.22 43.03
CA GLU A 209 -4.17 5.60 43.89
C GLU A 209 -4.74 4.38 43.17
N ASN A 210 -4.39 3.18 43.66
CA ASN A 210 -4.84 1.90 43.08
C ASN A 210 -4.70 1.82 41.54
N GLY A 211 -3.55 2.22 41.00
CA GLY A 211 -3.27 2.22 39.57
C GLY A 211 -3.74 3.46 38.80
N PHE A 212 -4.48 4.38 39.41
CA PHE A 212 -4.84 5.67 38.80
C PHE A 212 -3.77 6.71 39.09
N LEU A 213 -3.22 7.34 38.05
CA LEU A 213 -2.28 8.44 38.20
C LEU A 213 -3.03 9.74 38.49
N LEU A 214 -2.67 10.40 39.60
CA LEU A 214 -3.34 11.63 40.06
C LEU A 214 -2.51 12.89 39.77
N GLY A 215 -1.20 12.75 39.67
CA GLY A 215 -0.30 13.87 39.40
C GLY A 215 1.15 13.45 39.14
N VAL A 216 1.86 14.27 38.37
CA VAL A 216 3.28 14.15 38.08
C VAL A 216 3.96 15.51 38.26
N VAL A 217 5.08 15.53 38.98
CA VAL A 217 5.91 16.72 39.18
C VAL A 217 7.34 16.39 38.79
N LYS A 218 7.92 17.16 37.85
CA LYS A 218 9.33 17.08 37.44
C LYS A 218 10.09 18.31 37.91
N ARG A 219 11.25 18.10 38.53
CA ARG A 219 12.17 19.17 38.93
C ARG A 219 13.59 18.88 38.48
N ASN A 220 14.35 19.93 38.22
CA ASN A 220 15.79 19.83 38.10
C ASN A 220 16.36 19.56 39.50
N LEU A 221 16.99 18.41 39.70
CA LEU A 221 17.49 17.99 41.02
C LEU A 221 18.69 18.84 41.49
N GLU A 222 19.39 19.52 40.59
CA GLU A 222 20.54 20.36 40.93
C GLU A 222 20.14 21.78 41.31
N THR A 223 19.12 22.34 40.65
CA THR A 223 18.66 23.73 40.89
C THR A 223 17.36 23.83 41.71
N ASP A 224 16.68 22.70 41.93
CA ASP A 224 15.30 22.60 42.46
C ASP A 224 14.25 23.37 41.64
N ALA A 225 14.58 23.80 40.42
CA ALA A 225 13.63 24.46 39.53
C ALA A 225 12.57 23.46 39.05
N MET A 226 11.30 23.84 39.15
CA MET A 226 10.20 23.08 38.55
C MET A 226 10.31 23.13 37.03
N ILE A 227 10.30 21.95 36.41
CA ILE A 227 10.38 21.79 34.96
C ILE A 227 8.97 21.63 34.40
N GLN A 228 8.19 20.74 35.01
CA GLN A 228 6.84 20.42 34.56
C GLN A 228 6.00 19.92 35.73
N GLU A 229 4.72 20.26 35.72
CA GLU A 229 3.72 19.74 36.65
C GLU A 229 2.45 19.42 35.86
N SER A 230 1.86 18.27 36.15
CA SER A 230 0.60 17.85 35.54
C SER A 230 -0.29 17.20 36.60
N VAL A 231 -1.52 17.67 36.70
CA VAL A 231 -2.53 17.16 37.63
C VAL A 231 -3.68 16.56 36.85
N PHE A 232 -4.06 15.34 37.19
CA PHE A 232 -5.07 14.56 36.49
C PHE A 232 -6.45 14.83 37.10
N TYR A 233 -6.92 16.09 37.00
CA TYR A 233 -8.16 16.54 37.63
C TYR A 233 -9.38 15.70 37.22
N GLN A 234 -9.45 15.26 35.96
CA GLN A 234 -10.56 14.44 35.47
C GLN A 234 -10.56 13.05 36.12
N THR A 235 -9.40 12.42 36.21
CA THR A 235 -9.22 11.14 36.90
C THR A 235 -9.60 11.27 38.37
N ILE A 236 -9.14 12.32 39.06
CA ILE A 236 -9.50 12.59 40.47
C ILE A 236 -11.02 12.75 40.62
N ARG A 237 -11.66 13.51 39.73
CA ARG A 237 -13.12 13.72 39.75
C ARG A 237 -13.88 12.41 39.56
N LYS A 238 -13.48 11.59 38.57
CA LYS A 238 -14.10 10.28 38.30
C LYS A 238 -13.90 9.31 39.45
N LEU A 239 -12.70 9.27 40.03
CA LEU A 239 -12.40 8.40 41.17
C LEU A 239 -13.24 8.78 42.39
N ASN A 240 -13.40 10.08 42.66
CA ASN A 240 -14.30 10.58 43.70
C ASN A 240 -15.77 10.20 43.43
N ALA A 241 -16.23 10.29 42.18
CA ALA A 241 -17.59 9.90 41.81
C ALA A 241 -17.83 8.39 42.00
N VAL A 242 -16.85 7.54 41.67
CA VAL A 242 -16.92 6.09 41.96
C VAL A 242 -16.96 5.84 43.46
N ASN A 243 -16.09 6.51 44.23
CA ASN A 243 -16.05 6.37 45.69
C ASN A 243 -17.34 6.85 46.38
N ALA A 244 -18.07 7.78 45.75
CA ALA A 244 -19.36 8.28 46.21
C ALA A 244 -20.57 7.49 45.67
N GLU A 245 -20.34 6.45 44.85
CA GLU A 245 -21.39 5.69 44.14
C GLU A 245 -22.26 6.57 43.19
N GLU A 246 -21.68 7.65 42.67
CA GLU A 246 -22.32 8.61 41.75
C GLU A 246 -21.88 8.41 40.28
N ASN A 247 -21.08 7.37 40.00
CA ASN A 247 -20.59 7.06 38.66
C ASN A 247 -21.74 6.57 37.73
N LYS A 248 -22.16 7.43 36.80
CA LYS A 248 -23.16 7.09 35.77
C LYS A 248 -22.48 6.95 34.41
N GLY A 249 -22.69 5.81 33.75
CA GLY A 249 -22.17 5.55 32.40
C GLY A 249 -20.70 5.13 32.33
N PHE A 250 -20.03 4.97 33.48
CA PHE A 250 -18.65 4.44 33.55
C PHE A 250 -18.41 3.69 34.85
N ARG A 251 -17.40 2.81 34.83
CA ARG A 251 -16.92 2.04 35.99
C ARG A 251 -15.41 1.86 35.91
N ILE A 252 -14.79 1.32 36.97
CA ILE A 252 -13.39 0.91 36.93
C ILE A 252 -13.28 -0.36 36.06
N SER A 253 -12.29 -0.41 35.17
CA SER A 253 -12.01 -1.60 34.37
C SER A 253 -11.44 -2.73 35.24
N GLU A 254 -11.78 -3.98 34.89
CA GLU A 254 -11.15 -5.17 35.48
C GLU A 254 -9.83 -5.53 34.79
N ASP A 255 -9.59 -4.94 33.61
CA ASP A 255 -8.38 -5.16 32.84
C ASP A 255 -7.18 -4.46 33.49
N ARG A 256 -6.01 -5.05 33.28
CA ARG A 256 -4.72 -4.49 33.69
C ARG A 256 -4.07 -3.82 32.49
N PHE A 257 -3.56 -2.62 32.71
CA PHE A 257 -2.86 -1.85 31.69
C PHE A 257 -1.41 -1.69 32.11
N GLY A 258 -0.49 -1.57 31.16
CA GLY A 258 0.93 -1.35 31.47
C GLY A 258 1.20 -0.01 32.19
N ILE A 259 2.46 0.39 32.21
CA ILE A 259 2.93 1.57 32.96
C ILE A 259 2.43 2.92 32.43
N GLN A 260 2.01 2.99 31.16
CA GLN A 260 1.46 4.21 30.56
C GLN A 260 0.02 4.40 31.01
N PHE A 261 -0.18 5.34 31.93
CA PHE A 261 -1.50 5.75 32.33
C PHE A 261 -2.12 6.61 31.22
N ASN A 262 -3.31 6.22 30.76
CA ASN A 262 -4.09 6.97 29.81
C ASN A 262 -5.58 6.80 30.16
N ASP A 263 -6.24 7.91 30.45
CA ASP A 263 -7.64 7.96 30.89
C ASP A 263 -8.41 9.02 30.09
N GLY A 264 -8.26 8.98 28.76
CA GLY A 264 -8.85 9.95 27.85
C GLY A 264 -7.85 10.95 27.22
N PHE A 265 -6.55 10.70 27.35
CA PHE A 265 -5.49 11.61 26.92
C PHE A 265 -4.89 11.14 25.59
N LEU A 266 -5.06 11.90 24.52
CA LEU A 266 -4.37 11.63 23.26
C LEU A 266 -2.86 11.85 23.41
N SER A 267 -2.09 11.27 22.49
CA SER A 267 -0.63 11.27 22.49
C SER A 267 -0.01 12.67 22.53
N GLY A 268 -0.69 13.66 21.95
CA GLY A 268 -0.29 15.07 21.94
C GLY A 268 -0.56 15.86 23.23
N SER A 269 -1.25 15.28 24.23
CA SER A 269 -1.58 15.96 25.48
C SER A 269 -0.41 16.03 26.45
N ASP A 270 -0.37 17.09 27.28
CA ASP A 270 0.66 17.26 28.32
C ASP A 270 0.66 16.09 29.32
N GLN A 271 -0.53 15.55 29.64
CA GLN A 271 -0.72 14.41 30.55
C GLN A 271 -0.12 13.11 30.00
N PHE A 272 -0.14 12.94 28.67
CA PHE A 272 0.53 11.82 28.02
C PHE A 272 2.04 12.05 27.99
N ALA A 273 2.47 13.22 27.50
CA ALA A 273 3.88 13.56 27.28
C ALA A 273 4.71 13.58 28.58
N VAL A 274 4.14 14.06 29.70
CA VAL A 274 4.85 14.16 30.99
C VAL A 274 5.37 12.81 31.49
N GLN A 275 4.72 11.70 31.13
CA GLN A 275 5.08 10.37 31.62
C GLN A 275 6.23 9.71 30.82
N LYS A 276 6.53 10.21 29.62
CA LYS A 276 7.37 9.52 28.61
C LYS A 276 8.74 9.12 29.13
N SER A 277 9.50 10.07 29.68
CA SER A 277 10.89 9.86 30.11
C SER A 277 10.98 8.94 31.32
N GLY A 278 10.11 9.12 32.32
CA GLY A 278 10.01 8.21 33.46
C GLY A 278 9.56 6.80 33.05
N ASN A 279 8.65 6.69 32.07
CA ASN A 279 8.20 5.41 31.52
C ASN A 279 9.30 4.70 30.74
N GLN A 280 10.11 5.45 29.98
CA GLN A 280 11.30 4.90 29.33
C GLN A 280 12.28 4.35 30.37
N PHE A 281 12.57 5.10 31.43
CA PHE A 281 13.52 4.68 32.46
C PHE A 281 13.10 3.39 33.19
N ILE A 282 11.82 3.26 33.58
CA ILE A 282 11.33 2.01 34.17
C ILE A 282 11.27 0.86 33.15
N THR A 283 10.99 1.15 31.87
CA THR A 283 10.97 0.14 30.79
C THR A 283 12.35 -0.44 30.55
N GLU A 284 13.40 0.39 30.49
CA GLU A 284 14.79 -0.05 30.36
C GLU A 284 15.18 -0.99 31.50
N PHE A 285 14.82 -0.61 32.73
CA PHE A 285 15.02 -1.45 33.91
C PHE A 285 14.27 -2.79 33.81
N LEU A 286 12.96 -2.77 33.50
CA LEU A 286 12.13 -3.98 33.40
C LEU A 286 12.64 -4.91 32.29
N THR A 287 13.08 -4.36 31.16
CA THR A 287 13.68 -5.13 30.06
C THR A 287 14.92 -5.88 30.53
N ASN A 288 15.78 -5.22 31.32
CA ASN A 288 17.01 -5.83 31.83
C ASN A 288 16.75 -6.98 32.81
N ILE A 289 15.77 -6.84 33.71
CA ILE A 289 15.46 -7.90 34.68
C ILE A 289 14.66 -9.06 34.10
N LEU A 290 13.83 -8.81 33.08
CA LEU A 290 12.92 -9.81 32.49
C LEU A 290 13.46 -10.45 31.20
N ARG A 291 14.68 -10.11 30.77
CA ARG A 291 15.28 -10.56 29.49
C ARG A 291 15.32 -12.08 29.26
N TYR A 292 15.24 -12.88 30.33
CA TYR A 292 15.25 -14.34 30.25
C TYR A 292 13.85 -14.96 30.23
N ASP A 293 12.81 -14.14 30.23
CA ASP A 293 11.41 -14.56 30.23
C ASP A 293 10.70 -14.08 28.98
N ALA A 294 10.51 -15.02 28.06
CA ALA A 294 9.92 -14.79 26.75
C ALA A 294 8.46 -14.30 26.80
N GLN A 295 7.79 -14.42 27.96
CA GLN A 295 6.47 -13.83 28.20
C GLN A 295 6.55 -12.30 28.23
N PHE A 296 7.64 -11.73 28.74
CA PHE A 296 7.79 -10.30 28.95
C PHE A 296 8.72 -9.65 27.92
N VAL A 297 9.80 -10.32 27.53
CA VAL A 297 10.79 -9.78 26.59
C VAL A 297 10.93 -10.70 25.38
N ASN A 298 10.72 -10.14 24.18
CA ASN A 298 10.82 -10.90 22.94
C ASN A 298 12.29 -11.13 22.52
N GLN A 299 12.52 -11.91 21.45
CA GLN A 299 13.87 -12.21 20.95
C GLN A 299 14.64 -10.97 20.42
N ARG A 300 13.95 -9.85 20.16
CA ARG A 300 14.56 -8.58 19.76
C ARG A 300 15.01 -7.75 20.96
N GLY A 301 14.73 -8.21 22.19
CA GLY A 301 15.01 -7.47 23.42
C GLY A 301 13.96 -6.40 23.72
N GLU A 302 12.77 -6.48 23.12
CA GLU A 302 11.69 -5.52 23.36
C GLU A 302 10.74 -6.05 24.45
N LEU A 303 10.37 -5.19 25.39
CA LEU A 303 9.38 -5.48 26.42
C LEU A 303 7.98 -5.50 25.79
N ILE A 304 7.32 -6.65 25.81
CA ILE A 304 6.00 -6.90 25.22
C ILE A 304 4.88 -7.04 26.27
N ASP A 305 5.24 -7.24 27.54
CA ASP A 305 4.31 -7.28 28.67
C ASP A 305 4.94 -6.63 29.91
N PHE A 306 4.12 -6.16 30.85
CA PHE A 306 4.57 -5.43 32.04
C PHE A 306 4.13 -6.17 33.32
N PRO A 307 5.02 -6.36 34.30
CA PRO A 307 4.63 -6.92 35.59
C PRO A 307 4.19 -5.83 36.59
N VAL A 308 3.96 -4.60 36.11
CA VAL A 308 3.57 -3.41 36.86
C VAL A 308 2.43 -2.75 36.11
N HIS A 309 1.32 -2.50 36.81
CA HIS A 309 0.07 -2.13 36.15
C HIS A 309 -0.49 -0.79 36.59
N THR A 310 -1.21 -0.16 35.66
CA THR A 310 -2.13 0.96 35.89
C THR A 310 -3.58 0.50 35.69
N ARG A 311 -4.53 1.33 36.11
CA ARG A 311 -5.97 1.12 35.90
C ARG A 311 -6.54 2.20 35.00
N ARG A 312 -7.67 1.90 34.37
CA ARG A 312 -8.46 2.84 33.57
C ARG A 312 -9.94 2.73 33.93
N PHE A 313 -10.69 3.77 33.64
CA PHE A 313 -12.15 3.66 33.59
C PHE A 313 -12.58 3.01 32.28
N VAL A 314 -13.72 2.34 32.29
CA VAL A 314 -14.40 1.84 31.09
C VAL A 314 -15.79 2.47 31.03
N PHE A 315 -16.12 2.99 29.86
CA PHE A 315 -17.36 3.71 29.57
C PHE A 315 -18.34 2.76 28.87
N GLU A 316 -19.59 2.75 29.34
CA GLU A 316 -20.62 1.89 28.79
C GLU A 316 -21.13 2.45 27.47
N LEU A 317 -21.14 1.62 26.43
CA LEU A 317 -21.64 1.99 25.11
C LEU A 317 -23.09 1.57 24.95
N SER A 318 -23.93 2.49 24.47
CA SER A 318 -25.25 2.16 23.95
C SER A 318 -25.15 1.36 22.65
N ARG A 319 -26.23 0.67 22.26
CA ARG A 319 -26.27 -0.09 21.00
C ARG A 319 -25.99 0.76 19.76
N SER A 320 -26.44 2.02 19.76
CA SER A 320 -26.17 2.96 18.68
C SER A 320 -24.69 3.35 18.61
N GLU A 321 -24.07 3.58 19.75
CA GLU A 321 -22.64 3.94 19.82
C GLU A 321 -21.76 2.76 19.45
N GLN A 322 -22.10 1.55 19.91
CA GLN A 322 -21.39 0.34 19.52
C GLN A 322 -21.41 0.13 18.01
N ARG A 323 -22.54 0.37 17.35
CA ARG A 323 -22.62 0.31 15.88
C ARG A 323 -21.70 1.34 15.22
N ILE A 324 -21.64 2.57 15.74
CA ILE A 324 -20.72 3.59 15.23
C ILE A 324 -19.26 3.15 15.43
N VAL A 325 -18.93 2.56 16.58
CA VAL A 325 -17.57 2.07 16.85
C VAL A 325 -17.14 0.99 15.87
N GLU A 326 -18.07 0.13 15.45
CA GLU A 326 -17.82 -0.94 14.49
C GLU A 326 -17.77 -0.43 13.03
N GLU A 327 -18.64 0.52 12.64
CA GLU A 327 -18.74 1.00 11.25
C GLU A 327 -17.78 2.15 10.89
N LEU A 328 -17.42 3.01 11.84
CA LEU A 328 -16.67 4.24 11.57
C LEU A 328 -15.28 3.98 10.96
N PRO A 329 -14.49 3.00 11.42
CA PRO A 329 -13.20 2.69 10.82
C PRO A 329 -13.33 2.32 9.32
N GLU A 330 -14.32 1.51 8.94
CA GLU A 330 -14.53 1.12 7.54
C GLU A 330 -14.90 2.32 6.66
N LYS A 331 -15.78 3.21 7.15
CA LYS A 331 -16.15 4.45 6.45
C LYS A 331 -14.94 5.37 6.27
N PHE A 332 -14.12 5.48 7.31
CA PHE A 332 -12.91 6.29 7.27
C PHE A 332 -11.87 5.73 6.30
N ASP A 333 -11.64 4.41 6.31
CA ASP A 333 -10.68 3.74 5.43
C ASP A 333 -11.10 3.89 3.94
N ALA A 334 -12.40 3.78 3.63
CA ALA A 334 -12.93 4.02 2.29
C ALA A 334 -12.72 5.47 1.81
N LEU A 335 -12.94 6.44 2.70
CA LEU A 335 -12.67 7.85 2.45
C LEU A 335 -11.18 8.10 2.20
N GLN A 336 -10.31 7.56 3.06
CA GLN A 336 -8.86 7.73 2.95
C GLN A 336 -8.32 7.14 1.64
N ASN A 337 -8.79 5.96 1.23
CA ASN A 337 -8.42 5.35 -0.04
C ASN A 337 -8.88 6.22 -1.22
N THR A 338 -10.13 6.70 -1.20
CA THR A 338 -10.64 7.59 -2.25
C THR A 338 -9.81 8.87 -2.37
N VAL A 339 -9.48 9.50 -1.24
CA VAL A 339 -8.65 10.72 -1.24
C VAL A 339 -7.25 10.44 -1.78
N ARG A 340 -6.61 9.35 -1.34
CA ARG A 340 -5.27 8.95 -1.81
C ARG A 340 -5.25 8.68 -3.31
N ASP A 341 -6.22 7.91 -3.82
CA ASP A 341 -6.31 7.55 -5.23
C ASP A 341 -6.37 8.78 -6.14
N TYR A 342 -7.11 9.84 -5.74
CA TYR A 342 -7.24 11.06 -6.52
C TYR A 342 -6.07 12.03 -6.33
N ALA A 343 -5.52 12.12 -5.12
CA ALA A 343 -4.32 12.90 -4.84
C ALA A 343 -3.10 12.40 -5.64
N GLU A 344 -2.98 11.08 -5.82
CA GLU A 344 -1.90 10.43 -6.56
C GLU A 344 -2.19 10.27 -8.07
N ARG A 345 -3.39 10.65 -8.54
CA ARG A 345 -3.80 10.46 -9.93
C ARG A 345 -3.01 11.37 -10.88
N ASN A 346 -2.12 10.76 -11.67
CA ASN A 346 -1.32 11.47 -12.68
C ASN A 346 -2.17 12.31 -13.65
N ALA A 347 -3.31 11.78 -14.10
CA ALA A 347 -4.19 12.49 -15.03
C ALA A 347 -4.75 13.80 -14.45
N LEU A 348 -5.09 13.83 -13.15
CA LEU A 348 -5.51 15.06 -12.48
C LEU A 348 -4.36 16.05 -12.37
N ARG A 349 -3.17 15.58 -11.95
CA ARG A 349 -1.98 16.42 -11.83
C ARG A 349 -1.57 17.08 -13.16
N LEU A 350 -1.59 16.33 -14.26
CA LEU A 350 -1.23 16.83 -15.59
C LEU A 350 -2.25 17.84 -16.12
N ASN A 351 -3.53 17.63 -15.83
CA ASN A 351 -4.61 18.47 -16.34
C ASN A 351 -5.06 19.57 -15.39
N ARG A 352 -4.42 19.75 -14.24
CA ARG A 352 -4.84 20.74 -13.23
C ARG A 352 -4.94 22.16 -13.79
N GLN A 353 -4.04 22.55 -14.68
CA GLN A 353 -4.01 23.89 -15.30
C GLN A 353 -4.98 24.04 -16.49
N LYS A 354 -5.82 23.05 -16.78
CA LYS A 354 -6.85 23.16 -17.84
C LYS A 354 -8.07 23.96 -17.37
N SER A 355 -8.32 24.02 -16.07
CA SER A 355 -9.38 24.85 -15.49
C SER A 355 -9.10 25.18 -14.02
N ASP A 356 -9.61 26.34 -13.58
CA ASP A 356 -9.64 26.77 -12.18
C ASP A 356 -10.17 25.67 -11.24
N SER A 357 -11.28 25.03 -11.61
CA SER A 357 -11.90 23.97 -10.81
C SER A 357 -11.08 22.67 -10.75
N LEU A 358 -10.30 22.32 -11.77
CA LEU A 358 -9.38 21.17 -11.72
C LEU A 358 -8.14 21.47 -10.86
N SER A 359 -7.66 22.72 -10.88
CA SER A 359 -6.61 23.17 -9.95
C SER A 359 -7.10 23.08 -8.51
N TYR A 360 -8.28 23.62 -8.21
CA TYR A 360 -8.92 23.47 -6.90
C TYR A 360 -9.09 22.00 -6.51
N ALA A 361 -9.56 21.13 -7.42
CA ALA A 361 -9.78 19.72 -7.11
C ALA A 361 -8.47 19.00 -6.73
N TYR A 362 -7.37 19.30 -7.43
CA TYR A 362 -6.06 18.75 -7.10
C TYR A 362 -5.61 19.15 -5.69
N ASP A 363 -5.64 20.45 -5.38
CA ASP A 363 -5.21 20.95 -4.06
C ASP A 363 -6.19 20.55 -2.94
N PHE A 364 -7.49 20.38 -3.25
CA PHE A 364 -8.47 19.78 -2.34
C PHE A 364 -8.06 18.38 -1.90
N PHE A 365 -7.66 17.49 -2.82
CA PHE A 365 -7.26 16.14 -2.44
C PHE A 365 -5.94 16.11 -1.67
N GLN A 366 -4.99 17.00 -1.96
CA GLN A 366 -3.77 17.15 -1.16
C GLN A 366 -4.09 17.59 0.27
N PHE A 367 -4.92 18.63 0.41
CA PHE A 367 -5.38 19.12 1.71
C PHE A 367 -6.10 18.01 2.51
N GLN A 368 -6.98 17.23 1.87
CA GLN A 368 -7.69 16.15 2.55
C GLN A 368 -6.75 15.02 3.02
N ILE A 369 -5.62 14.76 2.34
CA ILE A 369 -4.62 13.79 2.85
C ILE A 369 -4.11 14.22 4.22
N GLU A 370 -3.66 15.47 4.31
CA GLU A 370 -3.09 16.02 5.54
C GLU A 370 -4.14 16.06 6.65
N LYS A 371 -5.34 16.56 6.32
CA LYS A 371 -6.46 16.62 7.26
C LYS A 371 -6.86 15.25 7.79
N LEU A 372 -7.02 14.25 6.93
CA LEU A 372 -7.41 12.90 7.37
C LEU A 372 -6.30 12.25 8.20
N ALA A 373 -5.03 12.61 8.01
CA ALA A 373 -3.96 12.08 8.84
C ALA A 373 -4.11 12.43 10.33
N GLU A 374 -4.72 13.59 10.64
CA GLU A 374 -4.99 14.03 12.02
C GLU A 374 -6.02 13.13 12.74
N PHE A 375 -6.87 12.41 11.99
CA PHE A 375 -7.86 11.49 12.56
C PHE A 375 -7.31 10.10 12.89
N ASN A 376 -6.12 9.75 12.38
CA ASN A 376 -5.61 8.38 12.44
C ASN A 376 -5.50 7.84 13.86
N GLU A 377 -5.03 8.65 14.81
CA GLU A 377 -4.92 8.24 16.22
C GLU A 377 -6.30 7.88 16.77
N LEU A 378 -7.28 8.78 16.61
CA LEU A 378 -8.63 8.57 17.11
C LEU A 378 -9.30 7.36 16.45
N ILE A 379 -9.24 7.26 15.12
CA ILE A 379 -9.82 6.12 14.38
C ILE A 379 -9.15 4.80 14.77
N ASN A 380 -7.86 4.80 15.10
CA ASN A 380 -7.20 3.60 15.60
C ASN A 380 -7.77 3.16 16.96
N LEU A 381 -8.14 4.08 17.85
CA LEU A 381 -8.83 3.74 19.11
C LEU A 381 -10.20 3.09 18.87
N PHE A 382 -10.92 3.53 17.83
CA PHE A 382 -12.15 2.88 17.39
C PHE A 382 -11.88 1.45 16.89
N ARG A 383 -10.85 1.29 16.05
CA ARG A 383 -10.45 0.00 15.47
C ARG A 383 -10.03 -1.02 16.53
N THR A 384 -9.24 -0.60 17.52
CA THR A 384 -8.80 -1.47 18.63
C THR A 384 -9.86 -1.61 19.74
N LYS A 385 -10.99 -0.89 19.62
CA LYS A 385 -12.03 -0.75 20.65
C LYS A 385 -11.53 -0.11 21.94
N GLU A 386 -10.31 0.42 21.97
CA GLU A 386 -9.76 1.11 23.13
C GLU A 386 -10.47 2.42 23.43
N ILE A 387 -11.23 2.98 22.48
CA ILE A 387 -12.05 4.19 22.66
C ILE A 387 -12.99 4.08 23.87
N GLN A 388 -13.41 2.87 24.26
CA GLN A 388 -14.25 2.64 25.45
C GLN A 388 -13.55 2.98 26.78
N TYR A 389 -12.22 3.15 26.78
CA TYR A 389 -11.46 3.55 27.96
C TYR A 389 -11.12 5.06 27.95
N TYR A 390 -11.66 5.82 26.99
CA TYR A 390 -11.44 7.25 26.87
C TYR A 390 -12.65 8.04 27.35
N ASP A 391 -12.40 9.06 28.16
CA ASP A 391 -13.42 10.01 28.59
C ASP A 391 -13.74 10.97 27.44
N LEU A 392 -14.80 10.65 26.71
CA LEU A 392 -15.16 11.41 25.51
C LEU A 392 -15.70 12.81 25.79
N GLN A 393 -16.28 13.04 26.98
CA GLN A 393 -16.67 14.39 27.39
C GLN A 393 -15.44 15.26 27.57
N TYR A 394 -14.40 14.72 28.20
CA TYR A 394 -13.13 15.42 28.30
C TYR A 394 -12.47 15.63 26.93
N LEU A 395 -12.41 14.58 26.11
CA LEU A 395 -11.85 14.66 24.76
C LEU A 395 -12.56 15.72 23.89
N ALA A 396 -13.88 15.81 23.99
CA ALA A 396 -14.69 16.85 23.37
C ALA A 396 -14.33 18.26 23.86
N SER A 397 -14.12 18.42 25.18
CA SER A 397 -13.84 19.72 25.81
C SER A 397 -12.46 20.29 25.46
N GLU A 398 -11.48 19.43 25.13
CA GLU A 398 -10.13 19.83 24.72
C GLU A 398 -10.09 20.43 23.29
N LYS A 399 -11.24 20.55 22.62
CA LYS A 399 -11.39 21.09 21.25
C LYS A 399 -10.45 20.39 20.28
N LEU A 400 -10.89 19.21 19.82
CA LEU A 400 -10.17 18.43 18.81
C LEU A 400 -9.76 19.31 17.61
N PRO A 401 -8.46 19.56 17.39
CA PRO A 401 -7.99 20.60 16.45
C PRO A 401 -8.34 20.30 14.99
N PHE A 402 -8.61 19.03 14.68
CA PHE A 402 -9.03 18.55 13.37
C PHE A 402 -10.53 18.71 13.09
N LEU A 403 -11.34 19.02 14.11
CA LEU A 403 -12.77 19.28 13.97
C LEU A 403 -13.03 20.78 13.86
N ARG A 404 -13.01 21.27 12.62
CA ARG A 404 -13.23 22.69 12.30
C ARG A 404 -14.53 22.86 11.53
N GLU A 405 -15.24 23.93 11.84
CA GLU A 405 -16.43 24.35 11.09
C GLU A 405 -16.06 24.89 9.70
N LYS A 406 -14.84 25.39 9.52
CA LYS A 406 -14.36 26.02 8.29
C LYS A 406 -12.93 25.56 8.01
N ASP A 407 -12.69 25.10 6.79
CA ASP A 407 -11.36 24.92 6.23
C ASP A 407 -11.17 25.86 5.04
N GLU A 408 -9.93 26.31 4.83
CA GLU A 408 -9.53 27.10 3.68
C GLU A 408 -8.56 26.29 2.83
N ILE A 409 -8.85 26.18 1.54
CA ILE A 409 -7.99 25.52 0.55
C ILE A 409 -7.42 26.59 -0.36
N GLU A 410 -6.11 26.79 -0.28
CA GLU A 410 -5.36 27.62 -1.22
C GLU A 410 -4.98 26.78 -2.45
N TYR A 411 -5.20 27.33 -3.65
CA TYR A 411 -4.87 26.66 -4.91
C TYR A 411 -4.38 27.67 -5.95
N THR A 412 -3.57 27.21 -6.92
CA THR A 412 -2.94 28.09 -7.91
C THR A 412 -3.38 27.75 -9.34
N PHE A 413 -3.88 28.76 -10.06
CA PHE A 413 -4.29 28.67 -11.45
C PHE A 413 -3.81 29.91 -12.23
N GLU A 414 -3.18 29.69 -13.40
CA GLU A 414 -2.66 30.78 -14.26
C GLU A 414 -1.85 31.85 -13.49
N ASP A 415 -0.92 31.40 -12.64
CA ASP A 415 -0.04 32.22 -11.79
C ASP A 415 -0.74 33.08 -10.73
N SER A 416 -2.05 32.87 -10.51
CA SER A 416 -2.83 33.51 -9.45
C SER A 416 -3.20 32.50 -8.35
N THR A 417 -3.10 32.93 -7.10
CA THR A 417 -3.52 32.14 -5.93
C THR A 417 -4.96 32.48 -5.56
N TYR A 418 -5.78 31.45 -5.41
CA TYR A 418 -7.17 31.52 -5.02
C TYR A 418 -7.38 30.76 -3.71
N THR A 419 -8.38 31.16 -2.94
CA THR A 419 -8.76 30.49 -1.70
C THR A 419 -10.23 30.09 -1.77
N LYS A 420 -10.53 28.86 -1.40
CA LYS A 420 -11.90 28.35 -1.33
C LYS A 420 -12.18 27.78 0.04
N GLU A 421 -13.30 28.21 0.60
CA GLU A 421 -13.73 27.83 1.94
C GLU A 421 -14.64 26.60 1.90
N LEU A 422 -14.43 25.67 2.83
CA LEU A 422 -15.27 24.50 3.07
C LEU A 422 -15.92 24.58 4.44
N GLU A 423 -17.25 24.64 4.45
CA GLU A 423 -18.02 24.67 5.70
C GLU A 423 -18.47 23.27 6.13
N TYR A 424 -18.37 22.97 7.42
CA TYR A 424 -18.78 21.73 8.06
C TYR A 424 -19.63 22.04 9.30
N ASN A 425 -20.60 21.18 9.59
CA ASN A 425 -21.32 21.21 10.86
C ASN A 425 -20.70 20.20 11.83
N VAL A 426 -20.05 20.70 12.89
CA VAL A 426 -19.40 19.86 13.92
C VAL A 426 -20.42 19.28 14.92
N GLY A 427 -21.65 19.81 14.96
CA GLY A 427 -22.67 19.39 15.93
C GLY A 427 -22.27 19.67 17.40
N ASN A 428 -23.09 19.20 18.35
CA ASN A 428 -22.73 19.27 19.77
C ASN A 428 -21.93 18.02 20.18
N ILE A 429 -20.60 18.14 20.09
CA ILE A 429 -19.68 17.04 20.36
C ILE A 429 -19.63 16.64 21.84
N GLU A 430 -19.91 17.57 22.77
CA GLU A 430 -19.93 17.28 24.21
C GLU A 430 -21.12 16.40 24.60
N GLU A 431 -22.27 16.58 23.94
CA GLU A 431 -23.48 15.80 24.19
C GLU A 431 -23.50 14.47 23.43
N SER A 432 -22.91 14.43 22.23
CA SER A 432 -23.12 13.33 21.28
C SER A 432 -21.88 13.01 20.44
N PHE A 433 -20.74 12.79 21.11
CA PHE A 433 -19.43 12.60 20.49
C PHE A 433 -19.43 11.63 19.30
N TYR A 434 -19.96 10.42 19.49
CA TYR A 434 -19.94 9.37 18.47
C TYR A 434 -20.70 9.77 17.19
N THR A 435 -21.90 10.32 17.35
CA THR A 435 -22.72 10.76 16.23
C THR A 435 -22.12 12.00 15.57
N ALA A 436 -21.67 12.98 16.34
CA ALA A 436 -21.03 14.19 15.82
C ALA A 436 -19.78 13.85 14.97
N LEU A 437 -18.92 12.96 15.45
CA LEU A 437 -17.74 12.52 14.70
C LEU A 437 -18.12 11.74 13.43
N SER A 438 -19.07 10.80 13.53
CA SER A 438 -19.55 10.03 12.37
C SER A 438 -20.17 10.93 11.32
N ASP A 439 -20.95 11.94 11.73
CA ASP A 439 -21.58 12.91 10.84
C ASP A 439 -20.55 13.83 10.20
N TYR A 440 -19.50 14.23 10.94
CA TYR A 440 -18.40 15.02 10.40
C TYR A 440 -17.62 14.26 9.31
N ILE A 441 -17.26 12.99 9.56
CA ILE A 441 -16.61 12.13 8.55
C ILE A 441 -17.52 11.92 7.34
N SER A 442 -18.84 11.78 7.56
CA SER A 442 -19.81 11.65 6.46
C SER A 442 -19.87 12.91 5.60
N GLN A 443 -19.84 14.10 6.19
CA GLN A 443 -19.78 15.38 5.46
C GLN A 443 -18.48 15.54 4.66
N ILE A 444 -17.33 15.12 5.20
CA ILE A 444 -16.08 15.08 4.44
C ILE A 444 -16.22 14.14 3.24
N ASN A 445 -16.80 12.96 3.44
CA ASN A 445 -17.01 11.99 2.37
C ASN A 445 -17.96 12.50 1.28
N GLU A 446 -19.04 13.20 1.63
CA GLU A 446 -19.95 13.82 0.66
C GLU A 446 -19.26 14.88 -0.20
N LYS A 447 -18.51 15.80 0.44
CA LYS A 447 -17.72 16.81 -0.28
C LYS A 447 -16.66 16.17 -1.19
N THR A 448 -15.96 15.16 -0.68
CA THR A 448 -14.96 14.39 -1.44
C THR A 448 -15.59 13.71 -2.65
N SER A 449 -16.76 13.09 -2.49
CA SER A 449 -17.50 12.43 -3.56
C SER A 449 -17.98 13.42 -4.64
N SER A 450 -18.37 14.63 -4.24
CA SER A 450 -18.73 15.71 -5.17
C SER A 450 -17.54 16.15 -6.02
N VAL A 451 -16.39 16.42 -5.40
CA VAL A 451 -15.16 16.81 -6.10
C VAL A 451 -14.65 15.67 -6.99
N LYS A 452 -14.69 14.43 -6.50
CA LYS A 452 -14.39 13.22 -7.29
C LYS A 452 -15.22 13.15 -8.56
N SER A 453 -16.55 13.31 -8.44
CA SER A 453 -17.46 13.23 -9.58
C SER A 453 -17.16 14.32 -10.61
N TYR A 454 -16.80 15.51 -10.16
CA TYR A 454 -16.35 16.59 -11.04
C TYR A 454 -15.05 16.22 -11.79
N VAL A 455 -14.05 15.69 -11.08
CA VAL A 455 -12.78 15.26 -11.68
C VAL A 455 -13.00 14.15 -12.70
N ASP A 456 -13.79 13.12 -12.38
CA ASP A 456 -14.05 12.01 -13.30
C ASP A 456 -14.71 12.49 -14.60
N ASN A 457 -15.73 13.34 -14.49
CA ASN A 457 -16.40 13.91 -15.66
C ASN A 457 -15.46 14.80 -16.48
N SER A 458 -14.64 15.61 -15.82
CA SER A 458 -13.72 16.53 -16.48
C SER A 458 -12.59 15.78 -17.19
N LEU A 459 -11.99 14.78 -16.55
CA LEU A 459 -10.95 13.96 -17.16
C LEU A 459 -11.48 13.11 -18.30
N THR A 460 -12.67 12.51 -18.16
CA THR A 460 -13.32 11.77 -19.25
C THR A 460 -13.56 12.68 -20.46
N ARG A 461 -13.97 13.93 -20.23
CA ARG A 461 -14.15 14.91 -21.33
C ARG A 461 -12.81 15.27 -21.99
N ILE A 462 -11.77 15.52 -21.20
CA ILE A 462 -10.43 15.84 -21.73
C ILE A 462 -9.89 14.67 -22.55
N GLU A 463 -10.01 13.44 -22.07
CA GLU A 463 -9.60 12.24 -22.78
C GLU A 463 -10.34 12.08 -24.12
N ARG A 464 -11.66 12.35 -24.14
CA ARG A 464 -12.46 12.36 -25.36
C ARG A 464 -12.03 13.45 -26.34
N ASP A 465 -11.79 14.66 -25.86
CA ASP A 465 -11.38 15.79 -26.70
C ASP A 465 -9.98 15.55 -27.30
N ASP A 466 -9.05 14.96 -26.54
CA ASP A 466 -7.71 14.64 -27.02
C ASP A 466 -7.73 13.46 -28.04
N ASP A 467 -8.58 12.45 -27.84
CA ASP A 467 -8.79 11.36 -28.81
C ASP A 467 -9.36 11.90 -30.14
N LEU A 468 -10.37 12.77 -30.09
CA LEU A 468 -10.93 13.41 -31.29
C LEU A 468 -9.87 14.25 -32.02
N ARG A 469 -9.07 15.05 -31.30
CA ARG A 469 -7.97 15.82 -31.92
C ARG A 469 -6.94 14.93 -32.60
N GLY A 470 -6.63 13.77 -32.02
CA GLY A 470 -5.74 12.79 -32.63
C GLY A 470 -6.28 12.30 -33.97
N ILE A 471 -7.56 11.94 -34.02
CA ILE A 471 -8.23 11.49 -35.25
C ILE A 471 -8.35 12.63 -36.27
N GLU A 472 -8.71 13.83 -35.86
CA GLU A 472 -8.78 15.01 -36.73
C GLU A 472 -7.42 15.35 -37.36
N GLY A 473 -6.33 15.18 -36.58
CA GLY A 473 -4.96 15.31 -37.09
C GLY A 473 -4.67 14.29 -38.20
N GLN A 474 -5.01 13.02 -37.99
CA GLN A 474 -4.82 11.95 -38.98
C GLN A 474 -5.65 12.18 -40.24
N ILE A 475 -6.92 12.59 -40.09
CA ILE A 475 -7.79 12.89 -41.23
C ILE A 475 -7.20 14.02 -42.08
N ARG A 476 -6.72 15.09 -41.43
CA ARG A 476 -6.12 16.23 -42.13
C ARG A 476 -4.85 15.82 -42.86
N GLU A 477 -3.91 15.18 -42.18
CA GLU A 477 -2.63 14.74 -42.76
C GLU A 477 -2.86 13.85 -43.98
N ARG A 478 -3.72 12.83 -43.86
CA ARG A 478 -4.04 11.92 -44.97
C ARG A 478 -4.79 12.59 -46.11
N LYS A 479 -5.71 13.50 -45.81
CA LYS A 479 -6.43 14.26 -46.84
C LYS A 479 -5.45 15.13 -47.63
N ASP A 480 -4.60 15.88 -46.95
CA ASP A 480 -3.62 16.77 -47.58
C ASP A 480 -2.66 15.96 -48.48
N GLU A 481 -2.15 14.82 -48.00
CA GLU A 481 -1.29 13.91 -48.79
C GLU A 481 -2.00 13.35 -50.04
N LEU A 482 -3.29 13.02 -49.91
CA LEU A 482 -4.05 12.44 -51.00
C LEU A 482 -4.49 13.48 -52.04
N GLU A 483 -4.88 14.67 -51.62
CA GLU A 483 -5.17 15.79 -52.53
C GLU A 483 -3.94 16.14 -53.38
N GLU A 484 -2.74 16.18 -52.77
CA GLU A 484 -1.49 16.40 -53.50
C GLU A 484 -1.27 15.33 -54.57
N LYS A 485 -1.46 14.04 -54.24
CA LYS A 485 -1.34 12.92 -55.20
C LYS A 485 -2.34 13.00 -56.36
N PHE A 486 -3.58 13.43 -56.12
CA PHE A 486 -4.63 13.47 -57.16
C PHE A 486 -4.55 14.72 -58.06
N ILE A 487 -3.91 15.80 -57.60
CA ILE A 487 -3.81 17.07 -58.32
C ILE A 487 -2.44 17.23 -59.03
N GLU A 488 -1.32 16.82 -58.40
CA GLU A 488 0.04 17.08 -58.89
C GLU A 488 0.65 15.91 -59.69
N ASP A 489 0.09 15.60 -60.87
CA ASP A 489 0.81 14.77 -61.84
C ASP A 489 0.80 15.37 -63.26
N GLU A 490 1.85 16.15 -63.56
CA GLU A 490 2.05 16.76 -64.88
C GLU A 490 2.28 15.71 -65.98
N ASP A 491 2.76 14.51 -65.64
CA ASP A 491 3.19 13.47 -66.60
C ASP A 491 2.04 12.56 -67.10
N HIS A 492 0.85 12.68 -66.53
CA HIS A 492 -0.31 11.91 -66.98
C HIS A 492 -0.92 12.41 -68.31
N ASP A 493 -1.43 11.47 -69.11
CA ASP A 493 -2.18 11.78 -70.33
C ASP A 493 -3.58 12.34 -70.03
N LYS A 494 -4.24 12.89 -71.05
CA LYS A 494 -5.53 13.60 -70.92
C LYS A 494 -6.61 12.73 -70.28
N MET A 495 -6.67 11.44 -70.60
CA MET A 495 -7.72 10.56 -70.09
C MET A 495 -7.52 10.28 -68.61
N THR A 496 -6.30 9.99 -68.19
CA THR A 496 -5.97 9.79 -66.77
C THR A 496 -6.28 11.05 -65.95
N LYS A 497 -5.89 12.23 -66.45
CA LYS A 497 -6.21 13.52 -65.78
C LYS A 497 -7.72 13.72 -65.60
N GLU A 498 -8.53 13.43 -66.62
CA GLU A 498 -9.99 13.55 -66.51
C GLU A 498 -10.62 12.54 -65.53
N ILE A 499 -10.05 11.34 -65.39
CA ILE A 499 -10.55 10.32 -64.44
C ILE A 499 -10.19 10.75 -63.02
N LEU A 500 -8.92 11.04 -62.77
CA LEU A 500 -8.43 11.43 -61.45
C LEU A 500 -9.12 12.70 -60.96
N GLN A 501 -9.29 13.70 -61.83
CA GLN A 501 -9.98 14.94 -61.47
C GLN A 501 -11.47 14.71 -61.17
N ALA A 502 -12.17 13.87 -61.94
CA ALA A 502 -13.58 13.57 -61.65
C ALA A 502 -13.75 12.81 -60.32
N VAL A 503 -12.87 11.85 -60.03
CA VAL A 503 -12.88 11.12 -58.75
C VAL A 503 -12.53 12.06 -57.59
N HIS A 504 -11.54 12.93 -57.77
CA HIS A 504 -11.18 13.97 -56.80
C HIS A 504 -12.39 14.86 -56.47
N ASP A 505 -13.02 15.48 -57.48
CA ASP A 505 -14.09 16.46 -57.28
C ASP A 505 -15.35 15.81 -56.65
N ASN A 506 -15.70 14.59 -57.07
CA ASN A 506 -16.88 13.90 -56.55
C ASN A 506 -16.66 13.26 -55.16
N ILE A 507 -15.48 12.67 -54.92
CA ILE A 507 -15.21 11.90 -53.71
C ILE A 507 -14.42 12.72 -52.67
N LEU A 508 -13.25 13.23 -53.04
CA LEU A 508 -12.32 13.89 -52.11
C LEU A 508 -12.74 15.33 -51.76
N GLU A 509 -13.46 16.01 -52.65
CA GLU A 509 -14.15 17.27 -52.34
C GLU A 509 -15.59 16.98 -51.88
N THR A 510 -16.48 16.59 -52.79
CA THR A 510 -17.93 16.65 -52.53
C THR A 510 -18.40 15.66 -51.45
N ASN A 511 -18.06 14.37 -51.55
CA ASN A 511 -18.46 13.36 -50.56
C ASN A 511 -17.78 13.63 -49.21
N PHE A 512 -16.47 13.89 -49.23
CA PHE A 512 -15.73 14.21 -48.02
C PHE A 512 -16.27 15.45 -47.29
N ASP A 513 -16.63 16.51 -48.01
CA ASP A 513 -17.20 17.72 -47.40
C ASP A 513 -18.56 17.45 -46.76
N GLN A 514 -19.38 16.58 -47.35
CA GLN A 514 -20.64 16.14 -46.72
C GLN A 514 -20.38 15.38 -45.42
N LEU A 515 -19.38 14.50 -45.39
CA LEU A 515 -18.96 13.80 -44.17
C LEU A 515 -18.40 14.77 -43.12
N ASN A 516 -17.61 15.75 -43.55
CA ASN A 516 -17.04 16.77 -42.67
C ASN A 516 -18.14 17.68 -42.08
N GLU A 517 -19.14 18.08 -42.87
CA GLU A 517 -20.31 18.81 -42.39
C GLU A 517 -21.10 18.00 -41.36
N LYS A 518 -21.28 16.70 -41.60
CA LYS A 518 -21.94 15.80 -40.65
C LYS A 518 -21.13 15.74 -39.37
N TYR A 519 -19.83 15.48 -39.46
CA TYR A 519 -18.91 15.44 -38.32
C TYR A 519 -18.98 16.72 -37.48
N ALA A 520 -19.02 17.89 -38.11
CA ALA A 520 -19.09 19.17 -37.41
C ALA A 520 -20.41 19.37 -36.62
N LYS A 521 -21.53 18.81 -37.12
CA LYS A 521 -22.87 18.94 -36.51
C LYS A 521 -23.11 17.96 -35.36
N GLU A 522 -22.39 16.84 -35.31
CA GLU A 522 -22.58 15.84 -34.25
C GLU A 522 -22.07 16.36 -32.89
N GLU A 523 -22.89 16.24 -31.84
CA GLU A 523 -22.49 16.60 -30.47
C GLU A 523 -22.01 15.38 -29.66
N ASN A 524 -22.49 14.19 -30.01
CA ASN A 524 -22.14 12.95 -29.33
C ASN A 524 -20.74 12.48 -29.76
N PHE A 525 -19.89 12.21 -28.78
CA PHE A 525 -18.53 11.71 -29.00
C PHE A 525 -18.50 10.41 -29.83
N ASP A 526 -19.37 9.44 -29.52
CA ASP A 526 -19.35 8.14 -30.21
C ASP A 526 -19.78 8.29 -31.68
N GLU A 527 -20.76 9.15 -31.96
CA GLU A 527 -21.25 9.44 -33.32
C GLU A 527 -20.21 10.23 -34.14
N LYS A 528 -19.52 11.19 -33.49
CA LYS A 528 -18.36 11.89 -34.09
C LYS A 528 -17.25 10.93 -34.45
N LYS A 529 -16.85 10.07 -33.52
CA LYS A 529 -15.79 9.09 -33.72
C LYS A 529 -16.11 8.12 -34.85
N GLU A 530 -17.36 7.68 -34.96
CA GLU A 530 -17.78 6.81 -36.06
C GLU A 530 -17.78 7.55 -37.41
N THR A 531 -18.26 8.79 -37.46
CA THR A 531 -18.18 9.60 -38.68
C THR A 531 -16.72 9.84 -39.10
N ALA A 532 -15.83 10.10 -38.15
CA ALA A 532 -14.41 10.26 -38.40
C ALA A 532 -13.75 8.97 -38.94
N ARG A 533 -14.18 7.79 -38.49
CA ARG A 533 -13.74 6.51 -39.06
C ARG A 533 -14.19 6.33 -40.51
N VAL A 534 -15.42 6.71 -40.83
CA VAL A 534 -15.91 6.68 -42.22
C VAL A 534 -15.09 7.61 -43.11
N MET A 535 -14.69 8.79 -42.61
CA MET A 535 -13.79 9.70 -43.33
C MET A 535 -12.42 9.07 -43.57
N LEU A 536 -11.83 8.39 -42.57
CA LEU A 536 -10.56 7.68 -42.73
C LEU A 536 -10.67 6.50 -43.72
N ASP A 537 -11.77 5.73 -43.66
CA ASP A 537 -12.02 4.61 -44.58
C ASP A 537 -12.15 5.08 -46.03
N LEU A 538 -12.82 6.22 -46.25
CA LEU A 538 -12.86 6.87 -47.57
C LEU A 538 -11.47 7.22 -48.07
N LEU A 539 -10.64 7.87 -47.22
CA LEU A 539 -9.28 8.24 -47.59
C LEU A 539 -8.41 7.01 -47.88
N ASP A 540 -8.51 5.95 -47.06
CA ASP A 540 -7.79 4.68 -47.26
C ASP A 540 -8.21 3.99 -48.57
N GLU A 541 -9.51 3.96 -48.89
CA GLU A 541 -9.99 3.36 -50.13
C GLU A 541 -9.52 4.16 -51.34
N MET A 542 -9.57 5.49 -51.30
CA MET A 542 -9.08 6.32 -52.41
C MET A 542 -7.57 6.22 -52.59
N GLU A 543 -6.79 6.15 -51.51
CA GLU A 543 -5.36 5.86 -51.59
C GLU A 543 -5.11 4.48 -52.24
N GLY A 544 -5.86 3.46 -51.85
CA GLY A 544 -5.74 2.10 -52.39
C GLY A 544 -6.13 1.97 -53.87
N GLN A 545 -7.03 2.82 -54.37
CA GLN A 545 -7.45 2.82 -55.78
C GLN A 545 -6.61 3.74 -56.68
N TYR A 546 -5.77 4.62 -56.12
CA TYR A 546 -5.03 5.62 -56.88
C TYR A 546 -4.19 5.02 -58.02
N ASP A 547 -3.34 4.04 -57.72
CA ASP A 547 -2.47 3.41 -58.72
C ASP A 547 -3.30 2.78 -59.85
N ALA A 548 -4.35 2.05 -59.48
CA ALA A 548 -5.22 1.39 -60.44
C ALA A 548 -5.93 2.40 -61.35
N LEU A 549 -6.42 3.52 -60.80
CA LEU A 549 -7.02 4.63 -61.54
C LEU A 549 -6.02 5.30 -62.49
N SER A 550 -4.79 5.53 -62.03
CA SER A 550 -3.73 6.18 -62.81
C SER A 550 -3.29 5.34 -64.03
N GLU A 551 -3.34 4.01 -63.91
CA GLU A 551 -2.91 3.08 -64.96
C GLU A 551 -3.97 2.79 -66.03
N ILE A 552 -5.24 3.18 -65.83
CA ILE A 552 -6.36 2.84 -66.74
C ILE A 552 -6.05 3.25 -68.18
N SER A 553 -5.58 4.48 -68.41
CA SER A 553 -5.29 4.97 -69.75
C SER A 553 -4.12 4.23 -70.41
N ALA A 554 -3.04 3.99 -69.66
CA ALA A 554 -1.90 3.21 -70.14
C ALA A 554 -2.29 1.76 -70.49
N ARG A 555 -3.23 1.17 -69.75
CA ARG A 555 -3.79 -0.16 -70.06
C ARG A 555 -4.68 -0.13 -71.30
N ALA A 556 -5.48 0.92 -71.46
CA ALA A 556 -6.28 1.13 -72.67
C ALA A 556 -5.42 1.27 -73.92
N GLN A 557 -4.32 2.04 -73.86
CA GLN A 557 -3.36 2.17 -74.95
C GLN A 557 -2.69 0.84 -75.28
N ARG A 558 -2.20 0.11 -74.27
CA ARG A 558 -1.63 -1.24 -74.45
C ARG A 558 -2.63 -2.21 -75.10
N LEU A 559 -3.91 -2.14 -74.73
CA LEU A 559 -4.95 -2.96 -75.33
C LEU A 559 -5.20 -2.56 -76.79
N ASP A 560 -5.22 -1.27 -77.12
CA ASP A 560 -5.38 -0.81 -78.49
C ASP A 560 -4.24 -1.29 -79.40
N GLU A 561 -2.99 -1.13 -78.94
CA GLU A 561 -1.80 -1.61 -79.63
C GLU A 561 -1.85 -3.13 -79.86
N LEU A 562 -2.28 -3.91 -78.86
CA LEU A 562 -2.44 -5.36 -78.96
C LEU A 562 -3.42 -5.79 -80.07
N TYR A 563 -4.40 -4.94 -80.36
CA TYR A 563 -5.40 -5.17 -81.39
C TYR A 563 -5.00 -4.64 -82.78
N MET A 564 -3.85 -3.99 -82.94
CA MET A 564 -3.32 -3.61 -84.25
C MET A 564 -2.51 -4.76 -84.86
N GLU A 565 -2.75 -5.07 -86.13
CA GLU A 565 -1.97 -6.04 -86.89
C GLU A 565 -1.48 -5.47 -88.21
N GLU A 566 -0.20 -5.72 -88.53
CA GLU A 566 0.40 -5.26 -89.78
C GLU A 566 -0.08 -6.14 -90.93
N ILE A 567 -0.89 -5.58 -91.84
CA ILE A 567 -1.41 -6.28 -93.00
C ILE A 567 -0.67 -5.83 -94.25
N PHE A 568 -0.19 -6.80 -95.03
CA PHE A 568 0.40 -6.54 -96.33
C PHE A 568 -0.71 -6.37 -97.38
N ASN A 569 -0.74 -5.22 -98.04
CA ASN A 569 -1.62 -4.99 -99.19
C ASN A 569 -0.96 -5.52 -100.48
N PRO A 570 -1.46 -6.63 -101.07
CA PRO A 570 -0.84 -7.19 -102.28
C PRO A 570 -1.08 -6.34 -103.55
N PHE A 571 -1.99 -5.36 -103.50
CA PHE A 571 -2.31 -4.48 -104.62
C PHE A 571 -1.48 -3.19 -104.62
N THR A 572 -1.08 -2.69 -103.45
CA THR A 572 -0.26 -1.47 -103.32
C THR A 572 1.18 -1.75 -102.89
N TYR A 573 1.54 -3.00 -102.56
CA TYR A 573 2.85 -3.39 -102.01
C TYR A 573 3.26 -2.59 -100.76
N THR A 574 2.28 -2.06 -100.03
CA THR A 574 2.50 -1.33 -98.78
C THR A 574 1.98 -2.14 -97.61
N ARG A 575 2.69 -2.04 -96.48
CA ARG A 575 2.20 -2.55 -95.20
C ARG A 575 1.46 -1.42 -94.48
N TYR A 576 0.34 -1.75 -93.87
CA TYR A 576 -0.43 -0.79 -93.07
C TYR A 576 -1.03 -1.53 -91.87
N ASP A 577 -1.20 -0.81 -90.78
CA ASP A 577 -1.82 -1.37 -89.58
C ASP A 577 -3.34 -1.38 -89.76
N GLN A 578 -3.93 -2.54 -89.50
CA GLN A 578 -5.37 -2.70 -89.45
C GLN A 578 -5.74 -3.24 -88.07
N ARG A 579 -6.84 -2.74 -87.53
CA ARG A 579 -7.39 -3.27 -86.28
C ARG A 579 -7.94 -4.68 -86.51
N ALA A 580 -7.35 -5.66 -85.83
CA ALA A 580 -7.84 -7.02 -85.76
C ALA A 580 -9.22 -7.04 -85.09
N LYS A 581 -10.14 -7.89 -85.56
CA LYS A 581 -11.47 -8.07 -84.94
C LYS A 581 -12.23 -6.74 -84.72
N ALA A 582 -12.16 -5.83 -85.70
CA ALA A 582 -12.67 -4.46 -85.57
C ALA A 582 -14.07 -4.34 -84.96
N ARG A 583 -15.03 -5.21 -85.33
CA ARG A 583 -16.40 -5.17 -84.76
C ARG A 583 -16.45 -5.49 -83.27
N LEU A 584 -15.62 -6.42 -82.82
CA LEU A 584 -15.51 -6.79 -81.41
C LEU A 584 -14.92 -5.62 -80.63
N TYR A 585 -13.80 -5.09 -81.10
CA TYR A 585 -13.11 -3.99 -80.45
C TYR A 585 -13.96 -2.72 -80.40
N GLU A 586 -14.59 -2.31 -81.52
CA GLU A 586 -15.51 -1.16 -81.55
C GLU A 586 -16.65 -1.30 -80.54
N SER A 587 -17.13 -2.53 -80.29
CA SER A 587 -18.19 -2.75 -79.30
C SER A 587 -17.67 -2.76 -77.87
N ALA A 588 -16.45 -3.26 -77.66
CA ALA A 588 -15.77 -3.21 -76.38
C ALA A 588 -15.41 -1.77 -75.98
N GLU A 589 -15.01 -0.93 -76.93
CA GLU A 589 -14.76 0.50 -76.76
C GLU A 589 -16.00 1.21 -76.20
N ILE A 590 -17.21 0.88 -76.68
CA ILE A 590 -18.47 1.40 -76.14
C ILE A 590 -18.68 0.99 -74.66
N VAL A 591 -18.32 -0.24 -74.28
CA VAL A 591 -18.43 -0.72 -72.89
C VAL A 591 -17.41 0.00 -72.00
N PHE A 592 -16.19 0.14 -72.48
CA PHE A 592 -15.13 0.84 -71.76
C PHE A 592 -15.47 2.32 -71.55
N GLU A 593 -15.90 3.03 -72.60
CA GLU A 593 -16.38 4.41 -72.49
C GLU A 593 -17.51 4.53 -71.46
N HIS A 594 -18.45 3.58 -71.43
CA HIS A 594 -19.49 3.55 -70.40
C HIS A 594 -18.91 3.39 -68.99
N TYR A 595 -17.98 2.47 -68.76
CA TYR A 595 -17.36 2.30 -67.44
C TYR A 595 -16.62 3.54 -66.97
N ILE A 596 -15.90 4.22 -67.87
CA ILE A 596 -15.22 5.47 -67.56
C ILE A 596 -16.23 6.57 -67.25
N GLU A 597 -17.32 6.67 -68.02
CA GLU A 597 -18.36 7.66 -67.79
C GLU A 597 -19.15 7.44 -66.51
N GLU A 598 -19.35 6.20 -66.06
CA GLU A 598 -19.97 5.90 -64.77
C GLU A 598 -18.98 6.13 -63.62
N LEU A 599 -17.72 5.70 -63.77
CA LEU A 599 -16.65 5.97 -62.80
C LEU A 599 -16.50 7.48 -62.53
N LYS A 600 -16.49 8.30 -63.59
CA LYS A 600 -16.41 9.77 -63.49
C LYS A 600 -17.65 10.42 -62.85
N LYS A 601 -18.79 9.72 -62.78
CA LYS A 601 -20.03 10.22 -62.16
C LYS A 601 -20.28 9.63 -60.78
N GLU A 602 -19.47 8.66 -60.36
CA GLU A 602 -19.66 8.00 -59.09
C GLU A 602 -19.43 8.97 -57.93
N THR A 603 -20.31 8.87 -56.94
CA THR A 603 -20.27 9.72 -55.73
C THR A 603 -20.11 8.88 -54.46
N ASP A 604 -20.36 7.56 -54.53
CA ASP A 604 -20.10 6.63 -53.43
C ASP A 604 -18.69 6.08 -53.55
N TYR A 605 -17.83 6.43 -52.58
CA TYR A 605 -16.43 5.99 -52.58
C TYR A 605 -16.29 4.46 -52.52
N THR A 606 -17.28 3.76 -51.96
CA THR A 606 -17.27 2.29 -51.83
C THR A 606 -17.45 1.58 -53.18
N GLU A 607 -18.05 2.27 -54.17
CA GLU A 607 -18.30 1.72 -55.50
C GLU A 607 -17.12 1.94 -56.48
N ILE A 608 -16.17 2.82 -56.15
CA ILE A 608 -14.98 3.08 -56.99
C ILE A 608 -14.20 1.78 -57.23
N LYS A 609 -13.98 0.98 -56.18
CA LYS A 609 -13.35 -0.34 -56.29
C LYS A 609 -14.08 -1.30 -57.21
N ASN A 610 -15.41 -1.26 -57.19
CA ASN A 610 -16.24 -2.11 -58.06
C ASN A 610 -16.07 -1.70 -59.51
N TRP A 611 -16.00 -0.39 -59.79
CA TRP A 611 -15.74 0.14 -61.13
C TRP A 611 -14.33 -0.20 -61.62
N VAL A 612 -13.30 -0.02 -60.79
CA VAL A 612 -11.92 -0.42 -61.09
C VAL A 612 -11.85 -1.92 -61.40
N SER A 613 -12.49 -2.76 -60.58
CA SER A 613 -12.54 -4.22 -60.80
C SER A 613 -13.24 -4.62 -62.11
N LYS A 614 -14.31 -3.91 -62.50
CA LYS A 614 -14.98 -4.12 -63.80
C LYS A 614 -14.07 -3.75 -64.96
N ILE A 615 -13.31 -2.66 -64.84
CA ILE A 615 -12.35 -2.20 -65.84
C ILE A 615 -11.16 -3.17 -65.95
N ASP A 616 -10.68 -3.70 -64.83
CA ASP A 616 -9.64 -4.73 -64.81
C ASP A 616 -10.06 -5.99 -65.55
N ARG A 617 -11.25 -6.50 -65.21
CA ARG A 617 -11.84 -7.66 -65.87
C ARG A 617 -12.08 -7.40 -67.35
N PHE A 618 -12.45 -6.18 -67.72
CA PHE A 618 -12.57 -5.76 -69.11
C PHE A 618 -11.22 -5.91 -69.85
N PHE A 619 -10.15 -5.36 -69.30
CA PHE A 619 -8.83 -5.45 -69.93
C PHE A 619 -8.33 -6.89 -70.05
N GLU A 620 -8.47 -7.70 -68.99
CA GLU A 620 -8.08 -9.12 -69.02
C GLU A 620 -8.86 -9.88 -70.10
N ARG A 621 -10.18 -9.73 -70.10
CA ARG A 621 -11.05 -10.46 -71.03
C ARG A 621 -10.82 -10.06 -72.47
N MET A 622 -10.61 -8.77 -72.74
CA MET A 622 -10.27 -8.32 -74.08
C MET A 622 -8.89 -8.84 -74.51
N GLY A 623 -7.91 -8.91 -73.60
CA GLY A 623 -6.64 -9.60 -73.86
C GLY A 623 -6.82 -11.06 -74.29
N GLU A 624 -7.66 -11.83 -73.59
CA GLU A 624 -7.97 -13.22 -73.95
C GLU A 624 -8.69 -13.33 -75.31
N LEU A 625 -9.68 -12.47 -75.54
CA LEU A 625 -10.48 -12.47 -76.75
C LEU A 625 -9.66 -12.10 -77.99
N ARG A 626 -8.48 -11.48 -77.86
CA ARG A 626 -7.56 -11.24 -78.97
C ARG A 626 -7.09 -12.55 -79.62
N GLU A 627 -6.82 -13.58 -78.83
CA GLU A 627 -6.27 -14.86 -79.27
C GLU A 627 -7.35 -15.93 -79.55
N ALA A 628 -8.56 -15.76 -79.00
CA ALA A 628 -9.67 -16.72 -79.16
C ALA A 628 -10.35 -16.68 -80.55
N ASP A 629 -11.12 -17.71 -80.94
CA ASP A 629 -11.99 -17.65 -82.12
C ASP A 629 -13.31 -16.93 -81.79
N THR A 630 -13.41 -15.66 -82.17
CA THR A 630 -14.52 -14.74 -81.83
C THR A 630 -15.56 -14.59 -82.95
N ARG A 631 -15.53 -15.45 -83.98
CA ARG A 631 -16.41 -15.32 -85.14
C ARG A 631 -17.90 -15.42 -84.81
N ARG A 632 -18.26 -16.09 -83.71
CA ARG A 632 -19.67 -16.25 -83.30
C ARG A 632 -20.17 -15.00 -82.59
N GLU A 633 -19.32 -14.41 -81.76
CA GLU A 633 -19.51 -13.22 -80.95
C GLU A 633 -19.61 -12.00 -81.89
N GLU A 634 -18.69 -11.87 -82.84
CA GLU A 634 -18.68 -10.80 -83.86
C GLU A 634 -19.90 -10.83 -84.80
N ARG A 635 -20.52 -12.00 -85.03
CA ARG A 635 -21.77 -12.11 -85.79
C ARG A 635 -23.00 -11.69 -84.97
N ARG A 636 -22.94 -11.85 -83.64
CA ARG A 636 -24.01 -11.48 -82.72
C ARG A 636 -23.97 -10.00 -82.37
N ILE A 637 -22.80 -9.40 -82.45
CA ILE A 637 -22.57 -7.97 -82.29
C ILE A 637 -23.19 -7.19 -83.47
N ASN A 638 -24.12 -6.30 -83.15
CA ASN A 638 -24.79 -5.41 -84.11
C ASN A 638 -24.79 -3.97 -83.55
N ARG A 639 -24.75 -2.95 -84.42
CA ARG A 639 -24.60 -1.52 -84.07
C ARG A 639 -25.70 -0.90 -83.19
N ARG A 640 -26.67 -1.69 -82.70
CA ARG A 640 -27.83 -1.23 -81.87
C ARG A 640 -27.97 -2.01 -80.56
N LEU A 641 -26.92 -2.71 -80.11
CA LEU A 641 -26.96 -3.42 -78.83
C LEU A 641 -26.76 -2.42 -77.67
N SER A 642 -27.49 -2.63 -76.57
CA SER A 642 -27.26 -1.90 -75.31
C SER A 642 -25.97 -2.39 -74.65
N VAL A 643 -25.34 -1.54 -73.84
CA VAL A 643 -24.07 -1.85 -73.13
C VAL A 643 -24.16 -3.17 -72.35
N SER A 644 -25.20 -3.35 -71.52
CA SER A 644 -25.45 -4.61 -70.79
C SER A 644 -25.53 -5.86 -71.67
N ARG A 645 -26.00 -5.72 -72.91
CA ARG A 645 -26.07 -6.84 -73.85
C ARG A 645 -24.74 -7.11 -74.53
N ILE A 646 -23.88 -6.10 -74.65
CA ILE A 646 -22.50 -6.25 -75.12
C ILE A 646 -21.67 -6.89 -74.01
N GLU A 647 -21.77 -6.45 -72.75
CA GLU A 647 -21.12 -7.06 -71.58
C GLU A 647 -21.40 -8.56 -71.50
N SER A 648 -22.68 -8.95 -71.56
CA SER A 648 -23.08 -10.35 -71.53
C SER A 648 -22.54 -11.17 -72.70
N LEU A 649 -22.33 -10.56 -73.87
CA LEU A 649 -21.75 -11.23 -75.04
C LEU A 649 -20.22 -11.36 -74.94
N LEU A 650 -19.57 -10.45 -74.21
CA LEU A 650 -18.13 -10.47 -73.94
C LEU A 650 -17.78 -11.29 -72.69
N GLU A 651 -18.79 -11.71 -71.91
CA GLU A 651 -18.68 -12.42 -70.63
C GLU A 651 -18.02 -11.56 -69.52
N LEU A 652 -18.32 -10.27 -69.52
CA LEU A 652 -17.87 -9.26 -68.56
C LEU A 652 -18.74 -9.20 -67.30
#